data_AF-A0A7V2RJR1-F1
#
_entry.id   AF-A0A7V2RJR1-F1
#
_cell.length_a   1.000
_cell.length_b   1.000
_cell.length_c   1.000
_cell.angle_alpha   90.00
_cell.angle_beta   90.00
_cell.angle_gamma   90.00
#
_symmetry.space_group_name_H-M   'P 1'
#
loop_
_entity.id
_entity.type
_entity.pdbx_description
1 polymer ?
#
loop_
_entity_poly.entity_id
_entity_poly.type
_entity_poly.pdbx_seq_one_letter_code
_entity_poly.pdbx_strand_id
1 'polypeptide(L)'
;MKKFLLTLALPVVFFSLAFSQVVYEDFEATPLEWNPFGDGIFNGVIDNPDPNAVNGSAKVGSYTKSDMHAFSLLIAFVDPAMDLSTMNQFSIDVYAPVATQVLLKLEGDGEAIEMTKNIANTNVWQRYNFDFSAAAAFTTITKIIIFFDPGTEDSGDTYLFDNIMATAAGPCAGTAPDPLIVDDYECQRNATYGGGWDIIMPVANPDPTGSNTSSMVGQYEDPLDEWSALVIDYNSALDLSVNNQVKAKIWAPKTGQVLFKLEGGVSPAAEIFMDVTDTETWVEYTADFSAQANANHKRIAIFFNAGVLAEAGDIYYIDDISFAEGAPAVGLEDFENGANLGWEPLNGDMANHGTFDGVMANPDQSGINDSPNVGRYTKGDAAFSTLSAFLPNGLDLSTEPQLNLQVRAPAGSENVTMQLVSATQGNKELTREIPATMEWVQLEFNFEEFNDITDFERVNILFDAGVAAPGTSYMFDNLAQGMSTVDPCEGVLPIPTVLDDYECQRNVAYGAGADRLSVVDNPDVSPENGSSTVGRYQDPLDEWSALGFESGGSWDLAVFNQFNIKIWSPLAVPLLFKLEGGTSPAVEVWMDVAETEKWVDYTVDFSDHAGEDHARIVVFFNGGQLPAEEDLYFIDNVQWKRINYAGCVNDHETFNSTIGNFQYFANGHIEAEDNRLKVVDNPNPSGINDSGKVGQFTKANDGATFAGAFAALGAPIEFGGNKTIRAKVLMDHIGNFAMKVEASATGADNIELSVPNTLVNEWEELTFDFSDAPDDAQYQTLTIFFDLAMDPAADDVTSYYDDFVIGDGTCPFMTTGIFEPIKVE
;
A
#
# COMPACT_ATOMS: atom_id res chain seq x y z
N MET A 1 7.36 15.35 75.72
CA MET A 1 6.51 14.41 76.48
C MET A 1 6.12 13.28 75.54
N LYS A 2 6.50 12.04 75.86
CA LYS A 2 6.13 10.83 75.12
C LYS A 2 4.61 10.64 75.17
N LYS A 3 3.93 10.50 74.02
CA LYS A 3 2.56 9.98 73.94
C LYS A 3 2.61 8.62 73.26
N PHE A 4 2.27 7.61 74.04
CA PHE A 4 1.96 6.25 73.60
C PHE A 4 0.75 6.29 72.66
N LEU A 5 0.87 5.73 71.45
CA LEU A 5 -0.28 5.31 70.66
C LEU A 5 -0.50 3.82 70.95
N LEU A 6 -1.70 3.49 71.38
CA LEU A 6 -2.15 2.15 71.74
C LEU A 6 -2.64 1.46 70.46
N THR A 7 -1.88 0.51 69.93
CA THR A 7 -2.31 -0.32 68.78
C THR A 7 -3.32 -1.35 69.27
N LEU A 8 -4.58 -1.19 68.89
CA LEU A 8 -5.63 -2.19 69.09
C LEU A 8 -5.53 -3.22 67.96
N ALA A 9 -4.97 -4.40 68.24
CA ALA A 9 -4.99 -5.52 67.31
C ALA A 9 -6.39 -6.14 67.28
N LEU A 10 -7.12 -5.90 66.20
CA LEU A 10 -8.35 -6.63 65.85
C LEU A 10 -7.94 -7.90 65.09
N PRO A 11 -8.34 -9.11 65.49
CA PRO A 11 -8.10 -10.30 64.69
C PRO A 11 -9.04 -10.26 63.48
N VAL A 12 -8.51 -10.01 62.29
CA VAL A 12 -9.20 -10.24 61.03
C VAL A 12 -9.30 -11.76 60.87
N VAL A 13 -10.49 -12.28 61.11
CA VAL A 13 -10.87 -13.64 60.72
C VAL A 13 -10.99 -13.63 59.20
N PHE A 14 -9.98 -14.17 58.50
CA PHE A 14 -10.09 -14.50 57.09
C PHE A 14 -11.16 -15.60 56.95
N PHE A 15 -12.36 -15.21 56.53
CA PHE A 15 -13.28 -16.14 55.89
C PHE A 15 -12.72 -16.36 54.47
N SER A 16 -12.01 -17.47 54.27
CA SER A 16 -11.74 -17.97 52.93
C SER A 16 -13.08 -18.42 52.34
N LEU A 17 -13.69 -17.60 51.48
CA LEU A 17 -14.72 -18.07 50.57
C LEU A 17 -14.02 -19.06 49.62
N ALA A 18 -14.14 -20.35 49.91
CA ALA A 18 -13.73 -21.37 48.97
C ALA A 18 -14.70 -21.31 47.78
N PHE A 19 -14.28 -20.70 46.69
CA PHE A 19 -14.97 -20.87 45.42
C PHE A 19 -14.83 -22.33 45.00
N SER A 20 -15.92 -22.92 44.49
CA SER A 20 -15.88 -24.26 43.93
C SER A 20 -14.99 -24.23 42.69
N GLN A 21 -13.87 -24.96 42.71
CA GLN A 21 -12.96 -25.16 41.59
C GLN A 21 -12.70 -26.65 41.38
N VAL A 22 -12.54 -27.07 40.13
CA VAL A 22 -12.04 -28.39 39.73
C VAL A 22 -10.67 -28.17 39.14
N VAL A 23 -9.65 -28.84 39.68
CA VAL A 23 -8.30 -28.86 39.11
C VAL A 23 -8.19 -30.11 38.25
N TYR A 24 -7.97 -29.93 36.95
CA TYR A 24 -7.74 -31.05 36.02
C TYR A 24 -6.26 -31.38 35.93
N GLU A 25 -5.40 -30.36 35.89
CA GLU A 25 -3.95 -30.53 35.85
C GLU A 25 -3.26 -29.35 36.53
N ASP A 26 -2.35 -29.64 37.46
CA ASP A 26 -1.46 -28.67 38.12
C ASP A 26 -0.02 -29.20 38.22
N PHE A 27 0.26 -30.39 37.68
CA PHE A 27 1.55 -31.08 37.71
C PHE A 27 2.19 -31.29 39.10
N GLU A 28 1.49 -30.98 40.19
CA GLU A 28 1.93 -31.16 41.58
C GLU A 28 1.50 -32.52 42.16
N ALA A 29 0.55 -33.18 41.50
CA ALA A 29 0.09 -34.53 41.81
C ALA A 29 0.49 -35.53 40.71
N THR A 30 -0.21 -36.67 40.62
CA THR A 30 -0.09 -37.56 39.46
C THR A 30 -0.68 -36.85 38.24
N PRO A 31 0.13 -36.53 37.20
CA PRO A 31 -0.37 -35.80 36.04
C PRO A 31 -1.37 -36.61 35.23
N LEU A 32 -2.19 -35.93 34.45
CA LEU A 32 -2.95 -36.56 33.38
C LEU A 32 -1.99 -37.17 32.34
N GLU A 33 -2.47 -38.20 31.63
CA GLU A 33 -1.70 -38.78 30.53
C GLU A 33 -1.83 -37.90 29.29
N TRP A 34 -0.81 -37.07 29.06
CA TRP A 34 -0.70 -36.18 27.91
C TRP A 34 -0.11 -36.90 26.70
N ASN A 35 -0.81 -36.88 25.57
CA ASN A 35 -0.43 -37.58 24.35
C ASN A 35 -0.43 -36.62 23.14
N PRO A 36 0.70 -36.46 22.42
CA PRO A 36 0.74 -35.63 21.22
C PRO A 36 0.21 -36.34 19.96
N PHE A 37 -0.10 -37.65 20.01
CA PHE A 37 -0.54 -38.47 18.86
C PHE A 37 0.34 -38.43 17.59
N GLY A 38 1.59 -37.97 17.71
CA GLY A 38 2.52 -37.81 16.59
C GLY A 38 2.64 -36.36 16.10
N ASP A 39 1.75 -35.47 16.57
CA ASP A 39 1.70 -34.07 16.19
C ASP A 39 2.48 -33.22 17.22
N GLY A 40 3.80 -33.36 17.25
CA GLY A 40 4.70 -32.70 18.21
C GLY A 40 5.22 -33.64 19.31
N ILE A 41 5.80 -33.07 20.36
CA ILE A 41 6.48 -33.81 21.44
C ILE A 41 6.08 -33.25 22.81
N PHE A 42 5.38 -34.04 23.62
CA PHE A 42 5.26 -33.75 25.05
C PHE A 42 6.58 -34.14 25.75
N ASN A 43 7.32 -33.14 26.21
CA ASN A 43 8.64 -33.32 26.84
C ASN A 43 8.54 -33.82 28.29
N GLY A 44 7.32 -33.89 28.83
CA GLY A 44 7.04 -34.32 30.19
C GLY A 44 6.92 -33.16 31.17
N VAL A 45 6.90 -33.51 32.46
CA VAL A 45 6.84 -32.55 33.56
C VAL A 45 8.26 -32.11 33.93
N ILE A 46 8.50 -30.80 33.90
CA ILE A 46 9.79 -30.18 34.21
C ILE A 46 9.69 -29.27 35.45
N ASP A 47 10.82 -28.82 36.00
CA ASP A 47 10.82 -27.74 36.99
C ASP A 47 10.31 -26.45 36.34
N ASN A 48 9.44 -25.70 37.03
CA ASN A 48 8.97 -24.39 36.57
C ASN A 48 10.18 -23.43 36.45
N PRO A 49 10.52 -22.95 35.24
CA PRO A 49 11.72 -22.13 35.05
C PRO A 49 11.55 -20.70 35.56
N ASP A 50 10.32 -20.22 35.75
CA ASP A 50 10.02 -18.86 36.19
C ASP A 50 8.81 -18.80 37.15
N PRO A 51 8.91 -19.31 38.39
CA PRO A 51 7.80 -19.22 39.35
C PRO A 51 7.53 -17.77 39.74
N ASN A 52 6.30 -17.30 39.54
CA ASN A 52 5.89 -15.93 39.83
C ASN A 52 4.48 -15.87 40.45
N ALA A 53 3.87 -14.69 40.49
CA ALA A 53 2.56 -14.49 41.12
C ALA A 53 1.39 -15.13 40.34
N VAL A 54 1.58 -15.39 39.04
CA VAL A 54 0.57 -15.98 38.17
C VAL A 54 0.65 -17.48 38.27
N ASN A 55 1.85 -18.01 38.01
CA ASN A 55 2.17 -19.41 38.18
C ASN A 55 3.31 -19.58 39.20
N GLY A 56 2.94 -19.89 40.44
CA GLY A 56 3.87 -20.16 41.53
C GLY A 56 4.16 -21.66 41.74
N SER A 57 3.76 -22.53 40.82
CA SER A 57 3.98 -23.97 40.91
C SER A 57 5.46 -24.33 40.87
N ALA A 58 5.80 -25.51 41.40
CA ALA A 58 7.15 -26.05 41.29
C ALA A 58 7.36 -26.81 39.97
N LYS A 59 6.29 -27.36 39.40
CA LYS A 59 6.32 -28.24 38.23
C LYS A 59 5.34 -27.78 37.16
N VAL A 60 5.73 -27.94 35.90
CA VAL A 60 4.92 -27.54 34.72
C VAL A 60 5.04 -28.56 33.60
N GLY A 61 4.03 -28.60 32.73
CA GLY A 61 4.06 -29.37 31.50
C GLY A 61 4.87 -28.66 30.44
N SER A 62 5.67 -29.41 29.66
CA SER A 62 6.42 -28.88 28.52
C SER A 62 6.03 -29.61 27.24
N TYR A 63 5.72 -28.85 26.19
CA TYR A 63 5.32 -29.38 24.90
C TYR A 63 5.99 -28.62 23.76
N THR A 64 6.63 -29.36 22.86
CA THR A 64 7.21 -28.85 21.61
C THR A 64 6.23 -29.11 20.47
N LYS A 65 5.82 -28.06 19.77
CA LYS A 65 4.94 -28.16 18.60
C LYS A 65 5.66 -28.85 17.42
N SER A 66 4.90 -29.48 16.52
CA SER A 66 5.45 -29.98 15.24
C SER A 66 5.63 -28.84 14.25
N ASP A 67 6.82 -28.78 13.64
CA ASP A 67 7.19 -27.90 12.52
C ASP A 67 6.75 -28.44 11.15
N MET A 68 5.94 -29.51 11.13
CA MET A 68 5.40 -30.13 9.91
C MET A 68 3.88 -30.06 9.85
N HIS A 69 3.21 -29.47 10.84
CA HIS A 69 1.76 -29.47 10.96
C HIS A 69 1.23 -28.13 11.46
N ALA A 70 0.37 -27.50 10.65
CA ALA A 70 -0.34 -26.27 11.02
C ALA A 70 -1.16 -26.41 12.30
N PHE A 71 -1.68 -27.61 12.60
CA PHE A 71 -2.39 -27.89 13.84
C PHE A 71 -1.73 -29.08 14.54
N SER A 72 -0.99 -28.80 15.62
CA SER A 72 -0.35 -29.82 16.44
C SER A 72 -1.10 -29.99 17.76
N LEU A 73 -1.66 -31.17 18.00
CA LEU A 73 -2.57 -31.40 19.12
C LEU A 73 -1.85 -32.04 20.32
N LEU A 74 -2.21 -31.58 21.51
CA LEU A 74 -1.81 -32.18 22.78
C LEU A 74 -3.07 -32.52 23.58
N ILE A 75 -3.31 -33.81 23.85
CA ILE A 75 -4.54 -34.27 24.49
C ILE A 75 -4.30 -34.93 25.84
N ALA A 76 -5.22 -34.72 26.76
CA ALA A 76 -5.39 -35.51 27.97
C ALA A 76 -6.80 -36.09 28.04
N PHE A 77 -6.92 -37.30 28.59
CA PHE A 77 -8.20 -37.96 28.85
C PHE A 77 -8.63 -37.78 30.31
N VAL A 78 -9.93 -37.57 30.52
CA VAL A 78 -10.54 -37.38 31.84
C VAL A 78 -11.66 -38.41 32.04
N ASP A 79 -11.63 -39.11 33.16
CA ASP A 79 -12.65 -40.09 33.58
C ASP A 79 -12.99 -39.87 35.07
N PRO A 80 -14.26 -39.63 35.44
CA PRO A 80 -15.47 -39.57 34.60
C PRO A 80 -15.52 -38.34 33.68
N ALA A 81 -16.49 -38.34 32.74
CA ALA A 81 -16.78 -37.18 31.90
C ALA A 81 -16.99 -35.90 32.73
N MET A 82 -16.53 -34.77 32.20
CA MET A 82 -16.59 -33.46 32.86
C MET A 82 -18.05 -32.99 33.01
N ASP A 83 -18.38 -32.38 34.15
CA ASP A 83 -19.68 -31.73 34.38
C ASP A 83 -19.58 -30.22 34.12
N LEU A 84 -19.96 -29.81 32.90
CA LEU A 84 -19.96 -28.42 32.47
C LEU A 84 -21.23 -27.65 32.88
N SER A 85 -22.19 -28.29 33.55
CA SER A 85 -23.45 -27.61 33.97
C SER A 85 -23.21 -26.51 34.99
N THR A 86 -22.11 -26.63 35.74
CA THR A 86 -21.69 -25.63 36.72
C THR A 86 -20.24 -25.22 36.53
N MET A 87 -19.32 -26.14 36.21
CA MET A 87 -17.87 -25.89 36.13
C MET A 87 -17.42 -25.67 34.67
N ASN A 88 -17.74 -24.51 34.11
CA ASN A 88 -17.59 -24.23 32.68
C ASN A 88 -16.74 -22.99 32.35
N GLN A 89 -16.13 -22.35 33.34
CA GLN A 89 -15.09 -21.35 33.12
C GLN A 89 -13.74 -22.02 33.27
N PHE A 90 -13.05 -22.27 32.17
CA PHE A 90 -11.74 -22.91 32.19
C PHE A 90 -10.63 -21.86 32.25
N SER A 91 -9.56 -22.17 32.95
CA SER A 91 -8.33 -21.38 32.96
C SER A 91 -7.13 -22.29 32.73
N ILE A 92 -6.08 -21.72 32.13
CA ILE A 92 -4.78 -22.37 31.93
C ILE A 92 -3.71 -21.29 32.04
N ASP A 93 -2.62 -21.60 32.73
CA ASP A 93 -1.42 -20.78 32.71
C ASP A 93 -0.53 -21.27 31.56
N VAL A 94 -0.04 -20.35 30.73
CA VAL A 94 0.80 -20.65 29.57
C VAL A 94 2.04 -19.75 29.60
N TYR A 95 3.19 -20.32 29.29
CA TYR A 95 4.44 -19.60 29.04
C TYR A 95 4.85 -19.90 27.59
N ALA A 96 4.83 -18.89 26.74
CA ALA A 96 5.13 -19.02 25.32
C ALA A 96 6.39 -18.25 24.93
N PRO A 97 7.30 -18.81 24.12
CA PRO A 97 8.52 -18.12 23.70
C PRO A 97 8.30 -17.07 22.60
N VAL A 98 7.15 -17.14 21.90
CA VAL A 98 6.77 -16.31 20.76
C VAL A 98 5.34 -15.80 20.92
N ALA A 99 5.04 -14.67 20.28
CA ALA A 99 3.67 -14.16 20.22
C ALA A 99 2.87 -14.99 19.21
N THR A 100 1.70 -15.49 19.61
CA THR A 100 0.95 -16.51 18.86
C THR A 100 -0.49 -16.66 19.39
N GLN A 101 -1.08 -17.86 19.36
CA GLN A 101 -2.37 -18.23 19.93
C GLN A 101 -2.29 -19.55 20.70
N VAL A 102 -3.25 -19.72 21.62
CA VAL A 102 -3.57 -21.00 22.24
C VAL A 102 -5.05 -21.32 22.00
N LEU A 103 -5.34 -22.50 21.49
CA LEU A 103 -6.69 -23.02 21.34
C LEU A 103 -6.91 -24.13 22.38
N LEU A 104 -7.93 -23.94 23.21
CA LEU A 104 -8.41 -24.96 24.14
C LEU A 104 -9.69 -25.57 23.59
N LYS A 105 -9.71 -26.89 23.47
CA LYS A 105 -10.84 -27.68 22.99
C LYS A 105 -11.24 -28.74 24.00
N LEU A 106 -12.53 -28.85 24.24
CA LEU A 106 -13.15 -29.93 25.01
C LEU A 106 -13.92 -30.83 24.06
N GLU A 107 -13.71 -32.15 24.16
CA GLU A 107 -14.31 -33.13 23.23
C GLU A 107 -14.82 -34.39 23.94
N GLY A 108 -15.92 -34.93 23.42
CA GLY A 108 -16.62 -36.12 23.89
C GLY A 108 -17.16 -37.00 22.75
N ASP A 109 -18.23 -37.75 23.02
CA ASP A 109 -18.90 -38.59 22.01
C ASP A 109 -19.90 -37.74 21.21
N GLY A 110 -19.43 -37.16 20.10
CA GLY A 110 -20.23 -36.30 19.24
C GLY A 110 -20.50 -34.89 19.80
N GLU A 111 -19.98 -34.57 20.99
CA GLU A 111 -20.00 -33.24 21.60
C GLU A 111 -18.59 -32.64 21.56
N ALA A 112 -18.46 -31.39 21.13
CA ALA A 112 -17.20 -30.65 21.17
C ALA A 112 -17.45 -29.14 21.28
N ILE A 113 -16.53 -28.44 21.92
CA ILE A 113 -16.47 -26.97 21.97
C ILE A 113 -15.00 -26.54 22.01
N GLU A 114 -14.69 -25.43 21.35
CA GLU A 114 -13.32 -24.90 21.30
C GLU A 114 -13.34 -23.39 21.30
N MET A 115 -12.25 -22.80 21.79
CA MET A 115 -12.05 -21.35 21.82
C MET A 115 -10.55 -21.07 21.73
N THR A 116 -10.21 -20.00 21.02
CA THR A 116 -8.83 -19.54 20.80
C THR A 116 -8.59 -18.24 21.54
N LYS A 117 -7.40 -18.07 22.10
CA LYS A 117 -6.91 -16.82 22.72
C LYS A 117 -5.56 -16.44 22.14
N ASN A 118 -5.34 -15.15 21.89
CA ASN A 118 -4.06 -14.65 21.43
C ASN A 118 -3.07 -14.56 22.60
N ILE A 119 -1.79 -14.72 22.28
CA ILE A 119 -0.64 -14.59 23.17
C ILE A 119 0.21 -13.44 22.63
N ALA A 120 0.16 -12.29 23.29
CA ALA A 120 0.97 -11.12 22.89
C ALA A 120 2.30 -11.06 23.66
N ASN A 121 2.33 -11.47 24.92
CA ASN A 121 3.53 -11.37 25.75
C ASN A 121 4.33 -12.68 25.71
N THR A 122 5.62 -12.57 25.41
CA THR A 122 6.52 -13.72 25.30
C THR A 122 7.37 -13.87 26.56
N ASN A 123 7.81 -15.10 26.81
CA ASN A 123 8.74 -15.45 27.87
C ASN A 123 8.28 -15.03 29.29
N VAL A 124 6.96 -14.96 29.48
CA VAL A 124 6.30 -14.73 30.77
C VAL A 124 5.12 -15.67 30.89
N TRP A 125 4.83 -16.15 32.11
CA TRP A 125 3.57 -16.85 32.37
C TRP A 125 2.40 -15.92 32.06
N GLN A 126 1.29 -16.45 31.53
CA GLN A 126 0.02 -15.77 31.23
C GLN A 126 -1.17 -16.68 31.58
N ARG A 127 -2.18 -16.16 32.29
CA ARG A 127 -3.42 -16.92 32.59
C ARG A 127 -4.46 -16.60 31.54
N TYR A 128 -4.88 -17.62 30.80
CA TYR A 128 -5.95 -17.53 29.82
C TYR A 128 -7.24 -18.11 30.39
N ASN A 129 -8.36 -17.44 30.15
CA ASN A 129 -9.68 -17.88 30.57
C ASN A 129 -10.55 -18.19 29.34
N PHE A 130 -11.32 -19.27 29.42
CA PHE A 130 -12.19 -19.78 28.37
C PHE A 130 -13.59 -19.99 28.92
N ASP A 131 -14.58 -19.31 28.33
CA ASP A 131 -15.99 -19.48 28.67
C ASP A 131 -16.60 -20.61 27.82
N PHE A 132 -16.79 -21.78 28.43
CA PHE A 132 -17.49 -22.91 27.82
C PHE A 132 -18.93 -23.07 28.37
N SER A 133 -19.55 -22.01 28.88
CA SER A 133 -20.93 -22.05 29.38
C SER A 133 -21.95 -22.43 28.30
N ALA A 134 -21.67 -22.17 27.02
CA ALA A 134 -22.47 -22.67 25.90
C ALA A 134 -22.53 -24.22 25.85
N ALA A 135 -21.54 -24.90 26.43
CA ALA A 135 -21.48 -26.36 26.56
C ALA A 135 -22.09 -26.90 27.86
N ALA A 136 -22.83 -26.08 28.63
CA ALA A 136 -23.40 -26.49 29.92
C ALA A 136 -24.35 -27.71 29.85
N ALA A 137 -24.89 -28.02 28.65
CA ALA A 137 -25.75 -29.17 28.42
C ALA A 137 -24.99 -30.44 27.98
N PHE A 138 -23.68 -30.37 27.74
CA PHE A 138 -22.89 -31.51 27.29
C PHE A 138 -22.67 -32.50 28.44
N THR A 139 -22.65 -33.80 28.11
CA THR A 139 -22.59 -34.89 29.11
C THR A 139 -21.53 -35.95 28.80
N THR A 140 -20.84 -35.85 27.67
CA THR A 140 -19.91 -36.85 27.15
C THR A 140 -18.46 -36.36 27.04
N ILE A 141 -18.18 -35.13 27.47
CA ILE A 141 -16.87 -34.48 27.37
C ILE A 141 -15.85 -35.22 28.24
N THR A 142 -14.85 -35.82 27.60
CA THR A 142 -13.83 -36.70 28.23
C THR A 142 -12.41 -36.36 27.82
N LYS A 143 -12.22 -35.31 27.01
CA LYS A 143 -10.91 -34.91 26.48
C LYS A 143 -10.69 -33.42 26.69
N ILE A 144 -9.48 -33.07 27.11
CA ILE A 144 -8.92 -31.73 27.05
C ILE A 144 -7.87 -31.75 25.94
N ILE A 145 -8.01 -30.89 24.94
CA ILE A 145 -7.12 -30.80 23.79
C ILE A 145 -6.59 -29.37 23.73
N ILE A 146 -5.27 -29.21 23.64
CA ILE A 146 -4.59 -27.92 23.53
C ILE A 146 -3.86 -27.88 22.19
N PHE A 147 -3.94 -26.75 21.50
CA PHE A 147 -3.11 -26.43 20.35
C PHE A 147 -2.38 -25.14 20.67
N PHE A 148 -1.05 -25.19 20.59
CA PHE A 148 -0.23 -23.98 20.58
C PHE A 148 0.07 -23.62 19.14
N ASP A 149 0.07 -22.32 18.85
CA ASP A 149 0.27 -21.77 17.51
C ASP A 149 -0.55 -22.45 16.40
N PRO A 150 -1.89 -22.58 16.60
CA PRO A 150 -2.77 -23.18 15.62
C PRO A 150 -2.77 -22.38 14.31
N GLY A 151 -2.67 -23.07 13.18
CA GLY A 151 -2.63 -22.49 11.84
C GLY A 151 -1.23 -22.27 11.27
N THR A 152 -0.18 -22.39 12.08
CA THR A 152 1.22 -22.11 11.67
C THR A 152 1.98 -23.42 11.43
N GLU A 153 2.32 -23.74 10.18
CA GLU A 153 2.91 -25.06 9.84
C GLU A 153 4.34 -25.22 10.36
N ASP A 154 5.23 -24.27 10.05
CA ASP A 154 6.67 -24.36 10.29
C ASP A 154 7.10 -24.03 11.74
N SER A 155 6.14 -23.89 12.66
CA SER A 155 6.42 -23.55 14.06
C SER A 155 6.80 -24.79 14.88
N GLY A 156 8.02 -24.79 15.40
CA GLY A 156 8.63 -25.85 16.23
C GLY A 156 8.91 -25.45 17.68
N ASP A 157 8.24 -24.39 18.16
CA ASP A 157 8.50 -23.80 19.47
C ASP A 157 8.08 -24.71 20.65
N THR A 158 8.71 -24.48 21.81
CA THR A 158 8.37 -25.16 23.07
C THR A 158 7.56 -24.26 23.99
N TYR A 159 6.35 -24.71 24.32
CA TYR A 159 5.41 -24.05 25.20
C TYR A 159 5.38 -24.74 26.56
N LEU A 160 5.24 -23.96 27.62
CA LEU A 160 4.96 -24.50 28.95
C LEU A 160 3.53 -24.17 29.35
N PHE A 161 2.90 -25.08 30.08
CA PHE A 161 1.54 -24.89 30.54
C PHE A 161 1.32 -25.55 31.89
N ASP A 162 0.33 -25.05 32.61
CA ASP A 162 0.01 -25.48 33.97
C ASP A 162 -1.38 -25.01 34.41
N ASN A 163 -1.80 -25.44 35.58
CA ASN A 163 -2.98 -24.94 36.29
C ASN A 163 -4.26 -24.95 35.43
N ILE A 164 -4.53 -26.07 34.75
CA ILE A 164 -5.78 -26.28 34.04
C ILE A 164 -6.89 -26.50 35.05
N MET A 165 -7.70 -25.46 35.24
CA MET A 165 -8.74 -25.44 36.27
C MET A 165 -10.07 -25.01 35.67
N ALA A 166 -11.17 -25.55 36.19
CA ALA A 166 -12.52 -25.07 35.90
C ALA A 166 -13.19 -24.51 37.15
N THR A 167 -13.84 -23.35 37.02
CA THR A 167 -14.63 -22.72 38.07
C THR A 167 -16.09 -22.58 37.66
N ALA A 168 -16.93 -22.21 38.62
CA ALA A 168 -18.32 -21.89 38.34
C ALA A 168 -18.46 -20.68 37.40
N ALA A 169 -19.54 -20.66 36.60
CA ALA A 169 -19.95 -19.53 35.77
C ALA A 169 -19.88 -18.20 36.54
N GLY A 170 -19.08 -17.25 36.05
CA GLY A 170 -18.98 -15.89 36.58
C GLY A 170 -20.10 -14.96 36.09
N PRO A 171 -20.08 -13.67 36.45
CA PRO A 171 -21.08 -12.68 36.02
C PRO A 171 -21.22 -12.53 34.50
N CYS A 172 -20.17 -12.87 33.74
CA CYS A 172 -20.11 -12.74 32.28
C CYS A 172 -20.45 -14.02 31.51
N ALA A 173 -20.89 -15.09 32.20
CA ALA A 173 -21.17 -16.35 31.55
C ALA A 173 -22.33 -16.22 30.53
N GLY A 174 -22.07 -16.66 29.29
CA GLY A 174 -23.06 -16.67 28.21
C GLY A 174 -23.20 -15.34 27.47
N THR A 175 -22.36 -14.35 27.77
CA THR A 175 -22.22 -13.15 26.95
C THR A 175 -21.64 -13.53 25.59
N ALA A 176 -22.38 -13.28 24.52
CA ALA A 176 -21.89 -13.50 23.16
C ALA A 176 -20.85 -12.41 22.82
N PRO A 177 -19.65 -12.76 22.34
CA PRO A 177 -18.67 -11.76 21.91
C PRO A 177 -19.24 -10.85 20.82
N ASP A 178 -19.12 -9.54 21.01
CA ASP A 178 -19.42 -8.54 19.98
C ASP A 178 -18.11 -8.20 19.24
N PRO A 179 -17.98 -8.51 17.93
CA PRO A 179 -16.73 -8.29 17.19
C PRO A 179 -16.36 -6.80 17.05
N LEU A 180 -17.31 -5.87 17.24
CA LEU A 180 -17.04 -4.44 17.20
C LEU A 180 -16.54 -3.89 18.53
N ILE A 181 -16.66 -4.63 19.63
CA ILE A 181 -16.13 -4.21 20.92
C ILE A 181 -14.73 -4.80 21.09
N VAL A 182 -13.76 -3.93 21.32
CA VAL A 182 -12.39 -4.30 21.64
C VAL A 182 -12.30 -4.63 23.14
N ASP A 183 -12.72 -3.71 24.00
CA ASP A 183 -12.81 -3.93 25.46
C ASP A 183 -13.78 -2.94 26.13
N ASP A 184 -14.76 -3.46 26.87
CA ASP A 184 -15.65 -2.71 27.77
C ASP A 184 -15.29 -2.87 29.26
N TYR A 185 -14.23 -3.63 29.57
CA TYR A 185 -13.77 -3.91 30.93
C TYR A 185 -14.80 -4.61 31.84
N GLU A 186 -15.94 -5.02 31.31
CA GLU A 186 -16.94 -5.85 31.96
C GLU A 186 -16.95 -7.27 31.39
N CYS A 187 -17.73 -7.49 30.32
CA CYS A 187 -17.99 -8.82 29.79
C CYS A 187 -17.66 -8.95 28.30
N GLN A 188 -17.36 -7.85 27.60
CA GLN A 188 -16.88 -7.83 26.23
C GLN A 188 -15.41 -7.45 26.21
N ARG A 189 -14.55 -8.47 26.18
CA ARG A 189 -13.10 -8.29 26.06
C ARG A 189 -12.54 -9.17 24.96
N ASN A 190 -12.33 -8.56 23.80
CA ASN A 190 -11.69 -9.16 22.64
C ASN A 190 -10.22 -8.71 22.50
N ALA A 191 -9.83 -7.66 23.23
CA ALA A 191 -8.47 -7.13 23.26
C ALA A 191 -7.45 -8.15 23.78
N THR A 192 -6.27 -8.14 23.16
CA THR A 192 -5.07 -8.82 23.67
C THR A 192 -3.99 -7.77 23.88
N TYR A 193 -3.74 -7.41 25.14
CA TYR A 193 -2.79 -6.34 25.44
C TYR A 193 -1.34 -6.84 25.42
N GLY A 194 -0.48 -6.12 24.72
CA GLY A 194 0.98 -6.26 24.74
C GLY A 194 1.63 -5.38 25.81
N GLY A 195 2.86 -5.69 26.21
CA GLY A 195 3.67 -4.86 27.12
C GLY A 195 3.78 -5.35 28.57
N GLY A 196 3.27 -6.55 28.90
CA GLY A 196 3.36 -7.16 30.22
C GLY A 196 2.13 -6.99 31.12
N TRP A 197 2.18 -7.60 32.31
CA TRP A 197 1.02 -7.98 33.14
C TRP A 197 0.14 -6.86 33.71
N ASP A 198 0.69 -5.66 33.88
CA ASP A 198 0.04 -4.61 34.69
C ASP A 198 -0.12 -3.29 33.93
N ILE A 199 0.07 -3.29 32.60
CA ILE A 199 -0.01 -2.04 31.83
C ILE A 199 -1.44 -1.46 31.81
N ILE A 200 -2.46 -2.32 31.98
CA ILE A 200 -3.83 -1.89 32.18
C ILE A 200 -4.60 -2.82 33.12
N MET A 201 -5.31 -2.23 34.08
CA MET A 201 -6.00 -2.98 35.15
C MET A 201 -7.50 -2.66 35.19
N PRO A 202 -8.41 -3.65 35.11
CA PRO A 202 -9.83 -3.41 35.31
C PRO A 202 -10.10 -3.00 36.76
N VAL A 203 -10.68 -1.83 36.96
CA VAL A 203 -11.06 -1.29 38.28
C VAL A 203 -12.49 -0.76 38.26
N ALA A 204 -13.09 -0.57 39.44
CA ALA A 204 -14.39 0.08 39.53
C ALA A 204 -14.29 1.51 38.95
N ASN A 205 -15.26 1.90 38.12
CA ASN A 205 -15.29 3.22 37.50
C ASN A 205 -15.20 4.31 38.60
N PRO A 206 -14.13 5.13 38.62
CA PRO A 206 -13.92 6.13 39.67
C PRO A 206 -14.90 7.30 39.57
N ASP A 207 -15.50 7.51 38.40
CA ASP A 207 -16.48 8.56 38.12
C ASP A 207 -17.58 8.03 37.17
N PRO A 208 -18.54 7.23 37.68
CA PRO A 208 -19.61 6.63 36.87
C PRO A 208 -20.72 7.66 36.59
N THR A 209 -20.35 8.79 36.00
CA THR A 209 -21.25 9.89 35.65
C THR A 209 -20.95 10.43 34.26
N GLY A 210 -21.84 11.28 33.72
CA GLY A 210 -21.65 11.87 32.39
C GLY A 210 -21.84 10.87 31.25
N SER A 211 -20.88 10.84 30.30
CA SER A 211 -20.91 9.99 29.10
C SER A 211 -20.52 8.53 29.36
N ASN A 212 -19.91 8.24 30.52
CA ASN A 212 -19.58 6.89 30.93
C ASN A 212 -20.22 6.55 32.29
N THR A 213 -21.22 5.67 32.26
CA THR A 213 -21.90 5.16 33.47
C THR A 213 -21.61 3.68 33.73
N SER A 214 -20.56 3.13 33.11
CA SER A 214 -20.11 1.76 33.30
C SER A 214 -19.73 1.49 34.75
N SER A 215 -19.66 0.20 35.10
CA SER A 215 -19.31 -0.23 36.44
C SER A 215 -17.81 -0.47 36.61
N MET A 216 -17.13 -0.85 35.52
CA MET A 216 -15.72 -1.16 35.44
C MET A 216 -15.07 -0.37 34.31
N VAL A 217 -13.79 -0.04 34.46
CA VAL A 217 -12.99 0.67 33.45
C VAL A 217 -11.55 0.15 33.48
N GLY A 218 -10.78 0.41 32.43
CA GLY A 218 -9.34 0.20 32.41
C GLY A 218 -8.61 1.34 33.10
N GLN A 219 -7.81 1.04 34.11
CA GLN A 219 -6.86 1.98 34.71
C GLN A 219 -5.48 1.78 34.08
N TYR A 220 -4.95 2.84 33.47
CA TYR A 220 -3.61 2.90 32.89
C TYR A 220 -2.74 3.86 33.72
N GLU A 221 -1.67 3.35 34.32
CA GLU A 221 -0.65 4.19 34.96
C GLU A 221 0.42 4.51 33.92
N ASP A 222 0.59 5.79 33.60
CA ASP A 222 1.47 6.23 32.52
C ASP A 222 2.94 6.00 32.88
N PRO A 223 3.67 5.15 32.14
CA PRO A 223 5.08 4.90 32.41
C PRO A 223 5.92 6.16 32.22
N LEU A 224 7.07 6.25 32.91
CA LEU A 224 8.01 7.39 32.81
C LEU A 224 8.79 7.40 31.49
N ASP A 225 8.08 7.47 30.36
CA ASP A 225 8.54 7.51 28.99
C ASP A 225 7.66 8.50 28.19
N GLU A 226 8.20 9.09 27.12
CA GLU A 226 7.47 10.05 26.27
C GLU A 226 6.52 9.37 25.26
N TRP A 227 6.73 8.07 25.00
CA TRP A 227 6.09 7.30 23.94
C TRP A 227 5.67 5.91 24.43
N SER A 228 5.22 5.80 25.68
CA SER A 228 4.56 4.56 26.14
C SER A 228 3.13 4.47 25.60
N ALA A 229 2.78 3.30 25.07
CA ALA A 229 1.45 3.02 24.56
C ALA A 229 0.77 1.88 25.30
N LEU A 230 -0.56 1.95 25.35
CA LEU A 230 -1.41 0.78 25.48
C LEU A 230 -1.51 0.10 24.12
N VAL A 231 -0.90 -1.08 23.98
CA VAL A 231 -0.86 -1.83 22.70
C VAL A 231 -1.84 -2.98 22.73
N ILE A 232 -2.64 -3.11 21.68
CA ILE A 232 -3.60 -4.19 21.45
C ILE A 232 -3.16 -4.94 20.20
N ASP A 233 -2.83 -6.22 20.37
CA ASP A 233 -2.26 -7.08 19.32
C ASP A 233 -3.30 -8.01 18.68
N TYR A 234 -3.22 -8.10 17.35
CA TYR A 234 -3.99 -9.01 16.51
C TYR A 234 -3.05 -9.91 15.71
N ASN A 235 -3.39 -11.20 15.59
CA ASN A 235 -2.60 -12.14 14.78
C ASN A 235 -2.85 -11.96 13.27
N SER A 236 -4.09 -11.63 12.92
CA SER A 236 -4.51 -11.29 11.56
C SER A 236 -4.55 -9.77 11.37
N ALA A 237 -4.49 -9.33 10.12
CA ALA A 237 -4.74 -7.93 9.80
C ALA A 237 -6.16 -7.52 10.19
N LEU A 238 -6.29 -6.27 10.64
CA LEU A 238 -7.57 -5.62 10.92
C LEU A 238 -8.35 -5.45 9.61
N ASP A 239 -9.65 -5.76 9.64
CA ASP A 239 -10.55 -5.43 8.53
C ASP A 239 -11.12 -4.04 8.76
N LEU A 240 -10.61 -3.07 8.00
CA LEU A 240 -10.99 -1.66 8.04
C LEU A 240 -11.86 -1.26 6.85
N SER A 241 -12.37 -2.21 6.06
CA SER A 241 -13.15 -1.92 4.86
C SER A 241 -14.49 -1.23 5.16
N VAL A 242 -15.03 -1.43 6.37
CA VAL A 242 -16.32 -0.90 6.81
C VAL A 242 -16.21 -0.19 8.15
N ASN A 243 -15.66 -0.86 9.18
CA ASN A 243 -15.56 -0.32 10.54
C ASN A 243 -14.17 0.28 10.80
N ASN A 244 -13.91 1.41 10.13
CA ASN A 244 -12.61 2.07 10.08
C ASN A 244 -12.37 3.15 11.15
N GLN A 245 -13.31 3.37 12.07
CA GLN A 245 -13.10 4.26 13.20
C GLN A 245 -12.80 3.47 14.47
N VAL A 246 -11.79 3.89 15.23
CA VAL A 246 -11.53 3.40 16.59
C VAL A 246 -12.03 4.42 17.59
N LYS A 247 -12.92 3.99 18.49
CA LYS A 247 -13.52 4.80 19.54
C LYS A 247 -13.04 4.34 20.91
N ALA A 248 -12.87 5.29 21.82
CA ALA A 248 -12.68 5.00 23.23
C ALA A 248 -13.14 6.17 24.08
N LYS A 249 -13.74 5.88 25.24
CA LYS A 249 -13.98 6.88 26.27
C LYS A 249 -12.74 6.98 27.14
N ILE A 250 -12.20 8.17 27.29
CA ILE A 250 -10.99 8.42 28.06
C ILE A 250 -11.27 9.49 29.12
N TRP A 251 -10.87 9.20 30.35
CA TRP A 251 -10.79 10.14 31.45
C TRP A 251 -9.32 10.49 31.66
N ALA A 252 -8.97 11.76 31.51
CA ALA A 252 -7.59 12.23 31.61
C ALA A 252 -7.39 13.18 32.82
N PRO A 253 -6.30 13.03 33.59
CA PRO A 253 -6.04 13.88 34.76
C PRO A 253 -5.52 15.29 34.39
N LYS A 254 -5.08 15.49 33.14
CA LYS A 254 -4.48 16.73 32.65
C LYS A 254 -4.63 16.91 31.14
N THR A 255 -4.42 18.13 30.67
CA THR A 255 -4.41 18.47 29.25
C THR A 255 -3.16 17.92 28.57
N GLY A 256 -3.26 17.58 27.29
CA GLY A 256 -2.18 16.98 26.51
C GLY A 256 -2.72 16.50 25.16
N GLN A 257 -2.11 15.47 24.59
CA GLN A 257 -2.62 14.80 23.40
C GLN A 257 -2.80 13.30 23.67
N VAL A 258 -3.86 12.72 23.11
CA VAL A 258 -3.95 11.28 22.93
C VAL A 258 -3.64 10.96 21.47
N LEU A 259 -2.80 9.96 21.24
CA LEU A 259 -2.49 9.46 19.90
C LEU A 259 -3.10 8.07 19.77
N PHE A 260 -3.92 7.89 18.74
CA PHE A 260 -4.32 6.58 18.25
C PHE A 260 -3.45 6.24 17.04
N LYS A 261 -2.85 5.06 17.06
CA LYS A 261 -1.95 4.58 16.02
C LYS A 261 -2.35 3.19 15.57
N LEU A 262 -2.42 2.99 14.25
CA LEU A 262 -2.48 1.66 13.64
C LEU A 262 -1.08 1.30 13.12
N GLU A 263 -0.63 0.08 13.42
CA GLU A 263 0.69 -0.38 12.98
C GLU A 263 0.79 -1.91 12.89
N GLY A 264 1.95 -2.40 12.44
CA GLY A 264 2.19 -3.81 12.19
C GLY A 264 1.65 -4.27 10.83
N GLY A 265 2.02 -5.48 10.41
CA GLY A 265 1.78 -5.96 9.05
C GLY A 265 2.74 -5.33 8.03
N VAL A 266 2.29 -5.20 6.77
CA VAL A 266 3.11 -4.65 5.66
C VAL A 266 2.86 -3.17 5.37
N SER A 267 1.76 -2.60 5.89
CA SER A 267 1.41 -1.20 5.65
C SER A 267 2.19 -0.24 6.56
N PRO A 268 2.56 0.96 6.08
CA PRO A 268 3.14 2.01 6.91
C PRO A 268 2.19 2.40 8.03
N ALA A 269 2.71 2.70 9.23
CA ALA A 269 1.88 3.06 10.37
C ALA A 269 1.05 4.32 10.12
N ALA A 270 -0.17 4.37 10.66
CA ALA A 270 -1.08 5.52 10.56
C ALA A 270 -1.33 6.12 11.95
N GLU A 271 -1.27 7.44 12.07
CA GLU A 271 -1.27 8.16 13.35
C GLU A 271 -2.33 9.28 13.37
N ILE A 272 -3.14 9.33 14.43
CA ILE A 272 -4.18 10.36 14.63
C ILE A 272 -4.03 10.96 16.03
N PHE A 273 -3.55 12.22 16.08
CA PHE A 273 -3.44 13.00 17.30
C PHE A 273 -4.76 13.72 17.61
N MET A 274 -5.18 13.67 18.87
CA MET A 274 -6.34 14.39 19.37
C MET A 274 -6.00 15.15 20.65
N ASP A 275 -6.42 16.40 20.73
CA ASP A 275 -6.17 17.24 21.90
C ASP A 275 -7.08 16.86 23.07
N VAL A 276 -6.47 16.71 24.24
CA VAL A 276 -7.16 16.55 25.52
C VAL A 276 -7.32 17.94 26.14
N THR A 277 -8.51 18.52 26.03
CA THR A 277 -8.82 19.84 26.61
C THR A 277 -9.62 19.77 27.90
N ASP A 278 -10.52 18.79 28.01
CA ASP A 278 -11.37 18.58 29.18
C ASP A 278 -10.74 17.51 30.08
N THR A 279 -10.42 17.90 31.31
CA THR A 279 -9.73 17.04 32.29
C THR A 279 -10.68 16.65 33.41
N GLU A 280 -10.37 15.57 34.11
CA GLU A 280 -11.16 15.05 35.23
C GLU A 280 -12.63 14.73 34.86
N THR A 281 -12.90 14.42 33.59
CA THR A 281 -14.21 14.01 33.07
C THR A 281 -14.03 13.02 31.93
N TRP A 282 -15.05 12.19 31.68
CA TRP A 282 -15.07 11.28 30.53
C TRP A 282 -15.33 12.03 29.22
N VAL A 283 -14.50 11.78 28.22
CA VAL A 283 -14.65 12.27 26.86
C VAL A 283 -14.55 11.08 25.90
N GLU A 284 -15.43 11.03 24.91
CA GLU A 284 -15.35 10.03 23.84
C GLU A 284 -14.46 10.56 22.73
N TYR A 285 -13.40 9.82 22.41
CA TYR A 285 -12.49 10.08 21.31
C TYR A 285 -12.81 9.12 20.17
N THR A 286 -12.76 9.63 18.93
CA THR A 286 -13.00 8.86 17.72
C THR A 286 -11.86 9.14 16.75
N ALA A 287 -10.99 8.15 16.55
CA ALA A 287 -9.92 8.18 15.57
C ALA A 287 -10.43 7.59 14.25
N ASP A 288 -10.37 8.36 13.17
CA ASP A 288 -10.88 7.97 11.85
C ASP A 288 -9.76 7.43 10.95
N PHE A 289 -9.70 6.11 10.80
CA PHE A 289 -8.74 5.44 9.93
C PHE A 289 -9.35 5.06 8.57
N SER A 290 -10.32 5.82 8.05
CA SER A 290 -10.93 5.54 6.74
C SER A 290 -9.92 5.46 5.59
N ALA A 291 -8.85 6.26 5.62
CA ALA A 291 -7.74 6.20 4.67
C ALA A 291 -6.94 4.88 4.73
N GLN A 292 -7.20 4.04 5.72
CA GLN A 292 -6.53 2.76 5.96
C GLN A 292 -7.44 1.56 5.64
N ALA A 293 -8.54 1.77 4.90
CA ALA A 293 -9.53 0.73 4.61
C ALA A 293 -8.94 -0.54 3.95
N ASN A 294 -7.90 -0.36 3.14
CA ASN A 294 -7.19 -1.45 2.45
C ASN A 294 -5.84 -1.81 3.11
N ALA A 295 -5.51 -1.22 4.26
CA ALA A 295 -4.22 -1.41 4.92
C ALA A 295 -4.16 -2.70 5.76
N ASN A 296 -2.96 -3.24 5.92
CA ASN A 296 -2.70 -4.53 6.56
C ASN A 296 -2.30 -4.42 8.04
N HIS A 297 -2.87 -3.48 8.80
CA HIS A 297 -2.48 -3.24 10.20
C HIS A 297 -2.79 -4.41 11.11
N LYS A 298 -1.94 -4.69 12.10
CA LYS A 298 -2.13 -5.80 13.07
C LYS A 298 -2.20 -5.34 14.52
N ARG A 299 -2.03 -4.05 14.80
CA ARG A 299 -1.97 -3.50 16.15
C ARG A 299 -2.67 -2.16 16.23
N ILE A 300 -3.30 -1.93 17.38
CA ILE A 300 -3.77 -0.61 17.81
C ILE A 300 -2.87 -0.18 18.96
N ALA A 301 -2.25 0.98 18.86
CA ALA A 301 -1.47 1.59 19.94
C ALA A 301 -2.14 2.91 20.35
N ILE A 302 -2.44 3.05 21.64
CA ILE A 302 -3.04 4.27 22.22
C ILE A 302 -2.02 4.87 23.19
N PHE A 303 -1.52 6.07 22.87
CA PHE A 303 -0.56 6.79 23.70
C PHE A 303 -1.31 7.87 24.47
N PHE A 304 -1.21 7.82 25.80
CA PHE A 304 -1.72 8.88 26.65
C PHE A 304 -0.63 9.94 26.80
N ASN A 305 -0.98 11.23 26.68
CA ASN A 305 -0.05 12.34 26.78
C ASN A 305 1.15 12.24 25.80
N ALA A 306 0.86 11.84 24.56
CA ALA A 306 1.86 11.48 23.56
C ALA A 306 2.94 12.57 23.36
N GLY A 307 4.21 12.15 23.32
CA GLY A 307 5.37 13.02 23.11
C GLY A 307 5.75 13.86 24.34
N VAL A 308 5.15 13.61 25.50
CA VAL A 308 5.42 14.34 26.75
C VAL A 308 5.75 13.35 27.86
N LEU A 309 6.93 13.52 28.48
CA LEU A 309 7.39 12.66 29.56
C LEU A 309 6.38 12.67 30.73
N ALA A 310 5.90 11.50 31.11
CA ALA A 310 4.96 11.34 32.22
C ALA A 310 5.56 11.77 33.58
N GLU A 311 4.68 12.16 34.49
CA GLU A 311 4.97 12.35 35.92
C GLU A 311 4.54 11.11 36.72
N ALA A 312 5.29 10.78 37.76
CA ALA A 312 4.97 9.61 38.57
C ALA A 312 3.58 9.72 39.21
N GLY A 313 2.71 8.76 38.92
CA GLY A 313 1.33 8.71 39.40
C GLY A 313 0.29 9.35 38.48
N ASP A 314 0.66 9.70 37.24
CA ASP A 314 -0.32 10.00 36.20
C ASP A 314 -1.16 8.76 35.88
N ILE A 315 -2.47 8.87 36.10
CA ILE A 315 -3.42 7.78 35.90
C ILE A 315 -4.48 8.23 34.93
N TYR A 316 -4.59 7.50 33.83
CA TYR A 316 -5.65 7.62 32.83
C TYR A 316 -6.65 6.49 33.04
N TYR A 317 -7.91 6.75 32.74
CA TYR A 317 -8.91 5.68 32.63
C TYR A 317 -9.45 5.63 31.22
N ILE A 318 -9.64 4.42 30.71
CA ILE A 318 -10.16 4.15 29.37
C ILE A 318 -11.27 3.10 29.45
N ASP A 319 -12.28 3.25 28.61
CA ASP A 319 -13.43 2.37 28.57
C ASP A 319 -14.11 2.39 27.20
N ASP A 320 -15.03 1.46 26.96
CA ASP A 320 -15.83 1.36 25.73
C ASP A 320 -14.97 1.42 24.45
N ILE A 321 -13.85 0.69 24.41
CA ILE A 321 -12.99 0.63 23.22
C ILE A 321 -13.72 -0.17 22.15
N SER A 322 -14.00 0.44 21.00
CA SER A 322 -14.80 -0.18 19.94
C SER A 322 -14.41 0.28 18.54
N PHE A 323 -14.75 -0.53 17.55
CA PHE A 323 -14.79 -0.14 16.15
C PHE A 323 -16.16 0.43 15.80
N ALA A 324 -16.17 1.39 14.89
CA ALA A 324 -17.40 1.93 14.32
C ALA A 324 -17.20 2.23 12.83
N GLU A 325 -18.30 2.28 12.09
CA GLU A 325 -18.33 2.83 10.74
C GLU A 325 -17.99 4.32 10.78
N GLY A 326 -17.24 4.77 9.76
CA GLY A 326 -17.08 6.18 9.44
C GLY A 326 -18.44 6.87 9.36
N ALA A 327 -18.54 8.08 9.91
CA ALA A 327 -19.72 8.88 9.66
C ALA A 327 -19.86 9.07 8.14
N PRO A 328 -21.04 8.88 7.53
CA PRO A 328 -21.21 9.18 6.12
C PRO A 328 -20.82 10.64 5.93
N ALA A 329 -19.88 10.88 5.01
CA ALA A 329 -19.42 12.22 4.68
C ALA A 329 -20.64 13.11 4.44
N VAL A 330 -20.66 14.32 5.01
CA VAL A 330 -21.76 15.26 4.79
C VAL A 330 -21.77 15.58 3.29
N GLY A 331 -22.71 14.96 2.57
CA GLY A 331 -22.76 15.05 1.13
C GLY A 331 -22.92 16.50 0.67
N LEU A 332 -22.12 16.89 -0.32
CA LEU A 332 -22.36 18.08 -1.14
C LEU A 332 -23.76 17.98 -1.78
N GLU A 333 -24.21 16.77 -2.11
CA GLU A 333 -25.55 16.47 -2.61
C GLU A 333 -26.02 15.08 -2.20
N ASP A 334 -27.23 15.00 -1.61
CA ASP A 334 -27.89 13.77 -1.16
C ASP A 334 -29.38 13.69 -1.60
N PHE A 335 -29.90 14.74 -2.25
CA PHE A 335 -31.27 14.86 -2.75
C PHE A 335 -32.43 14.66 -1.76
N GLU A 336 -32.19 14.30 -0.50
CA GLU A 336 -33.23 13.91 0.46
C GLU A 336 -34.13 15.03 0.91
N ASN A 337 -33.65 16.26 0.80
CA ASN A 337 -34.42 17.47 1.07
C ASN A 337 -34.63 18.31 -0.22
N GLY A 338 -34.59 17.65 -1.37
CA GLY A 338 -34.42 18.29 -2.67
C GLY A 338 -32.94 18.46 -3.01
N ALA A 339 -32.65 19.03 -4.19
CA ALA A 339 -31.26 19.25 -4.60
C ALA A 339 -30.60 20.35 -3.74
N ASN A 340 -29.49 20.00 -3.10
CA ASN A 340 -28.64 20.94 -2.35
C ASN A 340 -27.84 21.84 -3.29
N LEU A 341 -27.48 21.33 -4.48
CA LEU A 341 -26.77 22.07 -5.51
C LEU A 341 -27.67 22.47 -6.68
N GLY A 342 -27.31 23.58 -7.34
CA GLY A 342 -28.01 24.10 -8.52
C GLY A 342 -27.60 23.40 -9.81
N TRP A 343 -28.03 22.15 -10.00
CA TRP A 343 -27.70 21.34 -11.18
C TRP A 343 -28.31 21.89 -12.47
N GLU A 344 -27.48 22.15 -13.48
CA GLU A 344 -27.87 22.63 -14.80
C GLU A 344 -26.98 22.05 -15.91
N PRO A 345 -27.49 21.93 -17.16
CA PRO A 345 -26.61 21.66 -18.30
C PRO A 345 -25.62 22.81 -18.48
N LEU A 346 -24.40 22.51 -18.93
CA LEU A 346 -23.34 23.51 -19.09
C LEU A 346 -23.82 24.73 -19.88
N ASN A 347 -23.62 25.92 -19.29
CA ASN A 347 -24.07 27.23 -19.82
C ASN A 347 -25.58 27.32 -20.14
N GLY A 348 -26.40 26.44 -19.57
CA GLY A 348 -27.84 26.36 -19.85
C GLY A 348 -28.20 25.83 -21.23
N ASP A 349 -27.25 25.26 -21.98
CA ASP A 349 -27.52 24.71 -23.32
C ASP A 349 -28.05 23.28 -23.24
N MET A 350 -29.38 23.19 -23.24
CA MET A 350 -30.07 21.91 -23.13
C MET A 350 -29.94 21.01 -24.36
N ALA A 351 -29.65 21.58 -25.54
CA ALA A 351 -29.56 20.81 -26.77
C ALA A 351 -28.27 19.99 -26.79
N ASN A 352 -27.14 20.62 -26.50
CA ASN A 352 -25.84 19.96 -26.50
C ASN A 352 -25.55 19.25 -25.18
N HIS A 353 -25.87 19.87 -24.04
CA HIS A 353 -25.47 19.40 -22.71
C HIS A 353 -26.61 18.74 -21.91
N GLY A 354 -27.78 18.53 -22.53
CA GLY A 354 -28.84 17.70 -21.96
C GLY A 354 -29.68 18.42 -20.89
N THR A 355 -30.26 17.68 -19.97
CA THR A 355 -31.20 18.21 -18.98
C THR A 355 -31.06 17.50 -17.65
N PHE A 356 -30.92 18.27 -16.57
CA PHE A 356 -31.19 17.76 -15.23
C PHE A 356 -32.71 17.64 -15.06
N ASP A 357 -33.19 16.40 -14.95
CA ASP A 357 -34.63 16.09 -14.88
C ASP A 357 -35.22 16.36 -13.48
N GLY A 358 -34.35 16.66 -12.50
CA GLY A 358 -34.73 16.94 -11.12
C GLY A 358 -34.55 15.75 -10.19
N VAL A 359 -34.98 15.96 -8.94
CA VAL A 359 -35.04 14.94 -7.90
C VAL A 359 -36.23 14.01 -8.15
N MET A 360 -36.01 12.71 -8.05
CA MET A 360 -37.05 11.69 -8.17
C MET A 360 -36.87 10.56 -7.15
N ALA A 361 -37.92 9.77 -6.94
CA ALA A 361 -37.83 8.61 -6.06
C ALA A 361 -36.78 7.61 -6.60
N ASN A 362 -35.92 7.12 -5.70
CA ASN A 362 -34.94 6.10 -6.02
C ASN A 362 -35.66 4.83 -6.52
N PRO A 363 -35.41 4.37 -7.76
CA PRO A 363 -36.07 3.20 -8.30
C PRO A 363 -35.58 1.87 -7.68
N ASP A 364 -34.46 1.90 -6.95
CA ASP A 364 -33.86 0.74 -6.29
C ASP A 364 -33.17 1.16 -4.98
N GLN A 365 -33.89 1.00 -3.87
CA GLN A 365 -33.45 1.31 -2.50
C GLN A 365 -32.80 0.08 -1.86
N SER A 366 -31.72 -0.40 -2.45
CA SER A 366 -31.00 -1.57 -1.97
C SER A 366 -29.51 -1.50 -2.27
N GLY A 367 -28.71 -2.28 -1.55
CA GLY A 367 -27.26 -2.27 -1.69
C GLY A 367 -26.64 -1.01 -1.08
N ILE A 368 -25.70 -0.39 -1.79
CA ILE A 368 -24.92 0.76 -1.32
C ILE A 368 -25.71 2.09 -1.31
N ASN A 369 -26.87 2.12 -1.96
CA ASN A 369 -27.75 3.28 -1.99
C ASN A 369 -29.18 2.86 -1.62
N ASP A 370 -29.54 3.10 -0.36
CA ASP A 370 -30.89 2.91 0.17
C ASP A 370 -31.67 4.22 0.30
N SER A 371 -31.15 5.31 -0.31
CA SER A 371 -31.70 6.65 -0.20
C SER A 371 -33.12 6.72 -0.81
N PRO A 372 -34.05 7.47 -0.20
CA PRO A 372 -35.38 7.66 -0.76
C PRO A 372 -35.40 8.36 -2.13
N ASN A 373 -34.49 9.32 -2.37
CA ASN A 373 -34.53 10.23 -3.50
C ASN A 373 -33.16 10.36 -4.19
N VAL A 374 -33.17 10.50 -5.52
CA VAL A 374 -31.96 10.57 -6.33
C VAL A 374 -32.08 11.65 -7.41
N GLY A 375 -30.95 12.13 -7.92
CA GLY A 375 -30.89 13.02 -9.07
C GLY A 375 -30.96 12.24 -10.38
N ARG A 376 -31.66 12.78 -11.38
CA ARG A 376 -31.68 12.21 -12.74
C ARG A 376 -31.22 13.23 -13.77
N TYR A 377 -30.34 12.79 -14.67
CA TYR A 377 -29.83 13.57 -15.79
C TYR A 377 -30.08 12.84 -17.10
N THR A 378 -30.46 13.57 -18.15
CA THR A 378 -30.63 13.06 -19.51
C THR A 378 -29.66 13.77 -20.46
N LYS A 379 -28.81 12.99 -21.14
CA LYS A 379 -27.73 13.48 -22.01
C LYS A 379 -28.24 14.21 -23.27
N GLY A 380 -27.52 15.24 -23.69
CA GLY A 380 -27.77 15.99 -24.94
C GLY A 380 -27.01 15.45 -26.15
N ASP A 381 -26.99 16.22 -27.24
CA ASP A 381 -26.44 15.81 -28.55
C ASP A 381 -24.90 15.76 -28.58
N ALA A 382 -24.21 16.46 -27.68
CA ALA A 382 -22.76 16.51 -27.68
C ALA A 382 -22.11 15.23 -27.13
N ALA A 383 -21.00 14.80 -27.74
CA ALA A 383 -20.17 13.70 -27.24
C ALA A 383 -19.62 13.98 -25.82
N PHE A 384 -19.35 15.25 -25.52
CA PHE A 384 -18.93 15.75 -24.20
C PHE A 384 -20.07 16.54 -23.53
N SER A 385 -21.29 15.97 -23.52
CA SER A 385 -22.43 16.53 -22.79
C SER A 385 -22.07 16.64 -21.29
N THR A 386 -22.41 17.77 -20.65
CA THR A 386 -21.88 18.11 -19.32
C THR A 386 -23.00 18.60 -18.40
N LEU A 387 -23.17 17.93 -17.27
CA LEU A 387 -23.96 18.39 -16.15
C LEU A 387 -23.08 19.21 -15.20
N SER A 388 -23.54 20.38 -14.75
CA SER A 388 -22.74 21.32 -13.96
C SER A 388 -23.49 21.76 -12.70
N ALA A 389 -22.77 22.00 -11.62
CA ALA A 389 -23.28 22.59 -10.39
C ALA A 389 -22.26 23.59 -9.80
N PHE A 390 -22.77 24.71 -9.27
CA PHE A 390 -21.97 25.67 -8.51
C PHE A 390 -21.72 25.19 -7.08
N LEU A 391 -20.50 25.39 -6.59
CA LEU A 391 -20.08 25.04 -5.24
C LEU A 391 -20.09 26.30 -4.37
N PRO A 392 -21.18 26.59 -3.62
CA PRO A 392 -21.36 27.87 -2.95
C PRO A 392 -20.31 28.17 -1.88
N ASN A 393 -19.69 27.12 -1.33
CA ASN A 393 -18.65 27.23 -0.31
C ASN A 393 -17.24 26.91 -0.86
N GLY A 394 -17.12 26.64 -2.16
CA GLY A 394 -15.90 26.09 -2.77
C GLY A 394 -15.61 24.65 -2.34
N LEU A 395 -14.39 24.18 -2.64
CA LEU A 395 -13.80 22.93 -2.13
C LEU A 395 -12.43 23.23 -1.54
N ASP A 396 -12.11 22.60 -0.42
CA ASP A 396 -10.78 22.58 0.17
C ASP A 396 -10.24 21.16 0.11
N LEU A 397 -9.30 20.92 -0.80
CA LEU A 397 -8.73 19.60 -1.05
C LEU A 397 -7.52 19.30 -0.15
N SER A 398 -7.11 20.21 0.74
CA SER A 398 -5.87 20.05 1.54
C SER A 398 -5.94 18.92 2.57
N THR A 399 -7.14 18.58 3.04
CA THR A 399 -7.37 17.49 4.02
C THR A 399 -8.33 16.43 3.51
N GLU A 400 -9.22 16.78 2.58
CA GLU A 400 -10.24 15.88 2.02
C GLU A 400 -10.20 15.95 0.49
N PRO A 401 -9.13 15.44 -0.15
CA PRO A 401 -8.92 15.63 -1.59
C PRO A 401 -9.86 14.81 -2.49
N GLN A 402 -10.64 13.89 -1.94
CA GLN A 402 -11.44 12.94 -2.70
C GLN A 402 -12.92 13.32 -2.73
N LEU A 403 -13.56 13.14 -3.89
CA LEU A 403 -15.00 13.22 -4.05
C LEU A 403 -15.56 11.84 -4.45
N ASN A 404 -16.56 11.38 -3.72
CA ASN A 404 -17.27 10.13 -4.00
C ASN A 404 -18.64 10.42 -4.58
N LEU A 405 -19.06 9.62 -5.55
CA LEU A 405 -20.35 9.75 -6.21
C LEU A 405 -20.97 8.37 -6.44
N GLN A 406 -22.21 8.18 -6.01
CA GLN A 406 -22.95 6.98 -6.36
C GLN A 406 -23.69 7.19 -7.68
N VAL A 407 -23.56 6.23 -8.59
CA VAL A 407 -24.13 6.30 -9.93
C VAL A 407 -24.89 5.01 -10.23
N ARG A 408 -26.06 5.15 -10.86
CA ARG A 408 -26.77 4.05 -11.51
C ARG A 408 -26.92 4.36 -12.99
N ALA A 409 -26.06 3.74 -13.79
CA ALA A 409 -25.96 3.98 -15.22
C ALA A 409 -26.77 2.97 -16.06
N PRO A 410 -27.28 3.34 -17.24
CA PRO A 410 -27.95 2.42 -18.15
C PRO A 410 -26.98 1.37 -18.73
N ALA A 411 -27.53 0.27 -19.25
CA ALA A 411 -26.74 -0.80 -19.86
C ALA A 411 -25.86 -0.29 -21.01
N GLY A 412 -24.58 -0.67 -20.97
CA GLY A 412 -23.57 -0.28 -21.96
C GLY A 412 -22.87 1.05 -21.69
N SER A 413 -23.10 1.68 -20.54
CA SER A 413 -22.28 2.80 -20.08
C SER A 413 -20.93 2.28 -19.57
N GLU A 414 -19.86 3.03 -19.81
CA GLU A 414 -18.48 2.62 -19.56
C GLU A 414 -17.82 3.48 -18.48
N ASN A 415 -18.05 4.80 -18.45
CA ASN A 415 -17.33 5.68 -17.52
C ASN A 415 -18.07 6.95 -17.11
N VAL A 416 -17.54 7.60 -16.07
CA VAL A 416 -17.92 8.94 -15.61
C VAL A 416 -16.66 9.77 -15.44
N THR A 417 -16.64 10.96 -16.03
CA THR A 417 -15.61 11.98 -15.79
C THR A 417 -16.16 13.05 -14.86
N MET A 418 -15.47 13.30 -13.76
CA MET A 418 -15.72 14.44 -12.87
C MET A 418 -14.70 15.53 -13.17
N GLN A 419 -15.14 16.78 -13.29
CA GLN A 419 -14.25 17.93 -13.40
C GLN A 419 -14.52 18.94 -12.27
N LEU A 420 -13.46 19.36 -11.58
CA LEU A 420 -13.48 20.51 -10.69
C LEU A 420 -12.99 21.74 -11.47
N VAL A 421 -13.74 22.83 -11.42
CA VAL A 421 -13.43 24.06 -12.19
C VAL A 421 -12.84 25.11 -11.27
N SER A 422 -11.56 25.43 -11.48
CA SER A 422 -10.87 26.55 -10.82
C SER A 422 -10.93 27.81 -11.69
N ALA A 423 -11.24 28.95 -11.07
CA ALA A 423 -11.28 30.23 -11.76
C ALA A 423 -9.88 30.68 -12.27
N THR A 424 -8.81 30.27 -11.59
CA THR A 424 -7.43 30.66 -11.92
C THR A 424 -6.64 29.60 -12.69
N GLN A 425 -6.99 28.32 -12.54
CA GLN A 425 -6.21 27.20 -13.11
C GLN A 425 -6.99 26.30 -14.08
N GLY A 426 -8.24 26.62 -14.37
CA GLY A 426 -9.08 25.87 -15.30
C GLY A 426 -9.60 24.56 -14.72
N ASN A 427 -9.96 23.62 -15.59
CA ASN A 427 -10.55 22.34 -15.19
C ASN A 427 -9.47 21.36 -14.73
N LYS A 428 -9.72 20.68 -13.61
CA LYS A 428 -9.02 19.47 -13.18
C LYS A 428 -9.99 18.31 -13.29
N GLU A 429 -9.60 17.20 -13.90
CA GLU A 429 -10.53 16.14 -14.24
C GLU A 429 -9.98 14.75 -13.94
N LEU A 430 -10.88 13.85 -13.57
CA LEU A 430 -10.61 12.44 -13.32
C LEU A 430 -11.75 11.62 -13.93
N THR A 431 -11.39 10.49 -14.53
CA THR A 431 -12.35 9.54 -15.12
C THR A 431 -12.34 8.23 -14.32
N ARG A 432 -13.53 7.69 -14.09
CA ARG A 432 -13.73 6.40 -13.43
C ARG A 432 -14.61 5.50 -14.28
N GLU A 433 -14.18 4.24 -14.40
CA GLU A 433 -14.95 3.20 -15.06
C GLU A 433 -16.20 2.86 -14.24
N ILE A 434 -17.26 2.47 -14.93
CA ILE A 434 -18.51 2.00 -14.34
C ILE A 434 -18.40 0.46 -14.26
N PRO A 435 -18.12 -0.13 -13.08
CA PRO A 435 -17.85 -1.56 -12.97
C PRO A 435 -19.09 -2.42 -13.25
N ALA A 436 -20.28 -1.85 -13.06
CA ALA A 436 -21.55 -2.50 -13.37
C ALA A 436 -22.63 -1.48 -13.76
N THR A 437 -23.54 -1.90 -14.62
CA THR A 437 -24.67 -1.07 -15.09
C THR A 437 -26.00 -1.64 -14.59
N MET A 438 -27.03 -0.79 -14.57
CA MET A 438 -28.38 -1.11 -14.07
C MET A 438 -28.48 -1.39 -12.57
N GLU A 439 -27.41 -1.17 -11.81
CA GLU A 439 -27.33 -1.18 -10.35
C GLU A 439 -26.53 0.03 -9.85
N TRP A 440 -26.56 0.29 -8.54
CA TRP A 440 -25.79 1.36 -7.92
C TRP A 440 -24.33 0.95 -7.76
N VAL A 441 -23.43 1.82 -8.22
CA VAL A 441 -21.98 1.72 -8.02
C VAL A 441 -21.45 2.97 -7.34
N GLN A 442 -20.41 2.84 -6.54
CA GLN A 442 -19.67 3.97 -5.98
C GLN A 442 -18.46 4.26 -6.86
N LEU A 443 -18.28 5.52 -7.22
CA LEU A 443 -17.14 6.02 -7.98
C LEU A 443 -16.37 7.01 -7.11
N GLU A 444 -15.04 6.88 -7.09
CA GLU A 444 -14.16 7.58 -6.15
C GLU A 444 -13.15 8.43 -6.91
N PHE A 445 -13.19 9.76 -6.78
CA PHE A 445 -12.38 10.70 -7.56
C PHE A 445 -11.40 11.43 -6.63
N ASN A 446 -10.14 10.97 -6.56
CA ASN A 446 -9.11 11.59 -5.71
C ASN A 446 -8.35 12.72 -6.43
N PHE A 447 -8.59 13.97 -6.04
CA PHE A 447 -7.96 15.18 -6.61
C PHE A 447 -6.75 15.66 -5.80
N GLU A 448 -6.05 14.77 -5.08
CA GLU A 448 -4.93 15.10 -4.20
C GLU A 448 -3.79 15.84 -4.90
N GLU A 449 -3.50 15.52 -6.16
CA GLU A 449 -2.52 16.25 -6.99
C GLU A 449 -2.83 17.75 -7.15
N PHE A 450 -4.06 18.17 -6.84
CA PHE A 450 -4.54 19.55 -6.98
C PHE A 450 -4.85 20.21 -5.63
N ASN A 451 -4.36 19.65 -4.51
CA ASN A 451 -4.64 20.14 -3.16
C ASN A 451 -4.16 21.59 -2.89
N ASP A 452 -3.19 22.09 -3.66
CA ASP A 452 -2.70 23.47 -3.63
C ASP A 452 -3.67 24.49 -4.25
N ILE A 453 -4.74 24.05 -4.93
CA ILE A 453 -5.71 24.92 -5.61
C ILE A 453 -6.87 25.26 -4.67
N THR A 454 -7.02 26.54 -4.34
CA THR A 454 -7.97 27.00 -3.31
C THR A 454 -9.24 27.67 -3.86
N ASP A 455 -9.48 27.63 -5.17
CA ASP A 455 -10.52 28.44 -5.84
C ASP A 455 -11.44 27.62 -6.77
N PHE A 456 -11.67 26.35 -6.45
CA PHE A 456 -12.69 25.55 -7.12
C PHE A 456 -14.08 26.12 -6.89
N GLU A 457 -14.81 26.43 -7.96
CA GLU A 457 -16.14 27.06 -7.91
C GLU A 457 -17.26 26.21 -8.49
N ARG A 458 -16.93 25.15 -9.26
CA ARG A 458 -17.93 24.24 -9.84
C ARG A 458 -17.44 22.80 -9.85
N VAL A 459 -18.41 21.89 -9.81
CA VAL A 459 -18.26 20.49 -10.19
C VAL A 459 -19.03 20.23 -11.48
N ASN A 460 -18.40 19.55 -12.43
CA ASN A 460 -19.01 19.05 -13.64
C ASN A 460 -18.97 17.53 -13.65
N ILE A 461 -20.03 16.91 -14.16
CA ILE A 461 -20.14 15.46 -14.34
C ILE A 461 -20.45 15.18 -15.82
N LEU A 462 -19.63 14.34 -16.45
CA LEU A 462 -19.81 13.88 -17.81
C LEU A 462 -19.94 12.35 -17.78
N PHE A 463 -21.08 11.84 -18.21
CA PHE A 463 -21.31 10.40 -18.35
C PHE A 463 -20.96 9.94 -19.76
N ASP A 464 -20.13 8.90 -19.90
CA ASP A 464 -19.55 8.40 -21.15
C ASP A 464 -18.97 9.54 -22.00
N ALA A 465 -17.94 10.21 -21.48
CA ALA A 465 -17.30 11.33 -22.17
C ALA A 465 -16.73 10.87 -23.52
N GLY A 466 -16.99 11.65 -24.59
CA GLY A 466 -16.60 11.29 -25.96
C GLY A 466 -17.62 10.44 -26.72
N VAL A 467 -18.69 9.96 -26.08
CA VAL A 467 -19.75 9.16 -26.73
C VAL A 467 -21.02 10.00 -26.93
N ALA A 468 -21.41 10.27 -28.17
CA ALA A 468 -22.68 10.95 -28.47
C ALA A 468 -23.88 9.99 -28.30
N ALA A 469 -24.63 10.15 -27.21
CA ALA A 469 -25.77 9.30 -26.87
C ALA A 469 -26.97 10.14 -26.36
N PRO A 470 -27.58 10.97 -27.22
CA PRO A 470 -28.66 11.86 -26.82
C PRO A 470 -29.88 11.11 -26.30
N GLY A 471 -30.47 11.60 -25.21
CA GLY A 471 -31.64 11.02 -24.57
C GLY A 471 -31.37 9.87 -23.60
N THR A 472 -30.12 9.42 -23.48
CA THR A 472 -29.71 8.44 -22.46
C THR A 472 -29.78 9.09 -21.07
N SER A 473 -30.36 8.40 -20.09
CA SER A 473 -30.53 8.92 -18.74
C SER A 473 -29.69 8.19 -17.70
N TYR A 474 -29.11 8.95 -16.79
CA TYR A 474 -28.30 8.50 -15.65
C TYR A 474 -28.97 8.93 -14.36
N MET A 475 -28.77 8.14 -13.31
CA MET A 475 -29.13 8.49 -11.94
C MET A 475 -27.86 8.60 -11.12
N PHE A 476 -27.82 9.58 -10.23
CA PHE A 476 -26.68 9.82 -9.36
C PHE A 476 -27.15 10.38 -8.03
N ASP A 477 -26.35 10.18 -7.00
CA ASP A 477 -26.69 10.52 -5.63
C ASP A 477 -25.44 10.50 -4.74
N ASN A 478 -25.57 10.98 -3.50
CA ASN A 478 -24.54 10.94 -2.46
C ASN A 478 -23.17 11.46 -2.94
N LEU A 479 -23.16 12.63 -3.59
CA LEU A 479 -21.91 13.32 -3.91
C LEU A 479 -21.33 13.86 -2.61
N ALA A 480 -20.19 13.35 -2.16
CA ALA A 480 -19.57 13.76 -0.91
C ALA A 480 -18.05 13.96 -1.04
N GLN A 481 -17.51 14.87 -0.25
CA GLN A 481 -16.07 15.09 -0.13
C GLN A 481 -15.54 14.32 1.09
N GLY A 482 -14.35 13.73 1.01
CA GLY A 482 -13.73 13.00 2.10
C GLY A 482 -12.23 12.81 1.93
N MET A 483 -11.61 12.17 2.92
CA MET A 483 -10.20 11.78 2.85
C MET A 483 -9.96 10.84 1.67
N SER A 484 -8.71 10.80 1.18
CA SER A 484 -8.31 9.84 0.17
C SER A 484 -8.47 8.40 0.69
N THR A 485 -9.23 7.59 -0.03
CA THR A 485 -9.33 6.13 0.12
C THR A 485 -8.79 5.40 -1.10
N VAL A 486 -8.41 6.14 -2.14
CA VAL A 486 -7.90 5.62 -3.40
C VAL A 486 -6.39 5.42 -3.28
N ASP A 487 -5.91 4.26 -3.71
CA ASP A 487 -4.48 3.99 -3.83
C ASP A 487 -3.84 5.04 -4.76
N PRO A 488 -2.85 5.84 -4.31
CA PRO A 488 -2.18 6.84 -5.14
C PRO A 488 -1.49 6.23 -6.38
N CYS A 489 -1.24 4.91 -6.37
CA CYS A 489 -0.65 4.18 -7.48
C CYS A 489 -1.69 3.43 -8.33
N GLU A 490 -3.00 3.63 -8.08
CA GLU A 490 -4.06 3.07 -8.92
C GLU A 490 -3.91 3.54 -10.37
N GLY A 491 -3.93 2.60 -11.31
CA GLY A 491 -3.82 2.90 -12.74
C GLY A 491 -2.41 3.22 -13.24
N VAL A 492 -1.39 3.28 -12.36
CA VAL A 492 0.01 3.41 -12.80
C VAL A 492 0.41 2.15 -13.57
N LEU A 493 0.80 2.35 -14.84
CA LEU A 493 1.29 1.28 -15.70
C LEU A 493 2.76 0.98 -15.37
N PRO A 494 3.13 -0.30 -15.16
CA PRO A 494 4.52 -0.70 -14.99
C PRO A 494 5.39 -0.28 -16.17
N ILE A 495 6.52 0.35 -15.87
CA ILE A 495 7.60 0.64 -16.82
C ILE A 495 8.53 -0.59 -16.82
N PRO A 496 8.64 -1.33 -17.93
CA PRO A 496 9.37 -2.62 -17.98
C PRO A 496 10.80 -2.61 -17.44
N THR A 497 11.50 -1.48 -17.55
CA THR A 497 12.90 -1.34 -17.12
C THR A 497 13.06 -0.91 -15.69
N VAL A 498 12.03 -0.35 -15.05
CA VAL A 498 12.09 0.07 -13.65
C VAL A 498 11.73 -1.14 -12.81
N LEU A 499 12.61 -1.50 -11.87
CA LEU A 499 12.40 -2.57 -10.91
C LEU A 499 11.64 -2.01 -9.70
N ASP A 500 12.21 -0.96 -9.10
CA ASP A 500 11.62 -0.31 -7.94
C ASP A 500 12.07 1.15 -7.86
N ASP A 501 11.12 2.10 -7.84
CA ASP A 501 11.37 3.51 -7.50
C ASP A 501 10.90 3.86 -6.08
N TYR A 502 10.36 2.88 -5.33
CA TYR A 502 9.80 3.05 -3.99
C TYR A 502 8.65 4.07 -3.90
N GLU A 503 8.09 4.44 -5.05
CA GLU A 503 6.80 5.09 -5.20
C GLU A 503 5.84 4.10 -5.89
N CYS A 504 5.41 4.41 -7.11
CA CYS A 504 4.38 3.65 -7.82
C CYS A 504 4.93 2.65 -8.84
N GLN A 505 6.23 2.66 -9.14
CA GLN A 505 6.87 1.63 -9.96
C GLN A 505 7.47 0.54 -9.05
N ARG A 506 6.62 -0.37 -8.57
CA ARG A 506 7.00 -1.53 -7.73
C ARG A 506 6.88 -2.82 -8.53
N ASN A 507 7.82 -3.04 -9.44
CA ASN A 507 7.66 -3.95 -10.58
C ASN A 507 8.36 -5.31 -10.40
N VAL A 508 8.94 -5.58 -9.23
CA VAL A 508 9.57 -6.86 -8.88
C VAL A 508 9.30 -7.26 -7.44
N ALA A 509 9.26 -8.57 -7.22
CA ALA A 509 9.27 -9.12 -5.88
C ALA A 509 10.68 -9.05 -5.26
N TYR A 510 10.71 -8.99 -3.92
CA TYR A 510 11.96 -9.08 -3.16
C TYR A 510 12.21 -10.50 -2.68
N GLY A 511 13.47 -10.91 -2.75
CA GLY A 511 13.97 -12.19 -2.25
C GLY A 511 14.67 -12.03 -0.91
N ALA A 512 15.98 -12.32 -0.88
CA ALA A 512 16.80 -12.12 0.31
C ALA A 512 16.69 -10.69 0.84
N GLY A 513 16.61 -10.53 2.17
CA GLY A 513 16.59 -9.24 2.85
C GLY A 513 15.27 -8.45 2.76
N ALA A 514 14.23 -9.01 2.14
CA ALA A 514 12.93 -8.36 1.99
C ALA A 514 12.30 -7.94 3.33
N ASP A 515 12.47 -8.76 4.37
CA ASP A 515 11.99 -8.51 5.74
C ASP A 515 12.70 -7.35 6.45
N ARG A 516 13.81 -6.86 5.87
CA ARG A 516 14.61 -5.74 6.40
C ARG A 516 14.58 -4.51 5.50
N LEU A 517 13.76 -4.55 4.45
CA LEU A 517 13.50 -3.43 3.56
C LEU A 517 12.17 -2.79 3.96
N SER A 518 12.15 -1.47 4.08
CA SER A 518 10.93 -0.69 4.31
C SER A 518 10.91 0.53 3.41
N VAL A 519 9.73 0.96 2.98
CA VAL A 519 9.57 2.27 2.32
C VAL A 519 9.46 3.33 3.39
N VAL A 520 10.23 4.41 3.25
CA VAL A 520 10.25 5.55 4.17
C VAL A 520 10.29 6.87 3.41
N ASP A 521 9.94 7.97 4.05
CA ASP A 521 10.19 9.30 3.51
C ASP A 521 11.67 9.46 3.17
N ASN A 522 11.95 10.09 2.02
CA ASN A 522 13.30 10.35 1.58
C ASN A 522 14.04 11.23 2.62
N PRO A 523 15.09 10.70 3.28
CA PRO A 523 15.79 11.42 4.33
C PRO A 523 16.67 12.57 3.81
N ASP A 524 16.91 12.63 2.49
CA ASP A 524 17.80 13.58 1.85
C ASP A 524 17.26 13.99 0.46
N VAL A 525 16.11 14.66 0.47
CA VAL A 525 15.51 15.24 -0.75
C VAL A 525 16.44 16.32 -1.30
N SER A 526 16.98 16.06 -2.49
CA SER A 526 18.01 16.86 -3.14
C SER A 526 17.79 16.91 -4.65
N PRO A 527 18.44 17.81 -5.41
CA PRO A 527 18.37 17.79 -6.87
C PRO A 527 18.83 16.46 -7.49
N GLU A 528 19.72 15.73 -6.81
CA GLU A 528 20.22 14.41 -7.21
C GLU A 528 19.21 13.29 -6.96
N ASN A 529 18.33 13.45 -5.97
CA ASN A 529 17.19 12.58 -5.71
C ASN A 529 16.00 13.38 -5.13
N GLY A 530 15.03 13.67 -5.99
CA GLY A 530 13.81 14.41 -5.65
C GLY A 530 12.62 13.53 -5.26
N SER A 531 12.80 12.21 -5.18
CA SER A 531 11.77 11.26 -4.78
C SER A 531 11.20 11.57 -3.40
N SER A 532 9.90 11.35 -3.22
CA SER A 532 9.22 11.56 -1.95
C SER A 532 9.52 10.44 -0.96
N THR A 533 9.62 9.22 -1.46
CA THR A 533 9.87 8.02 -0.67
C THR A 533 11.03 7.22 -1.25
N VAL A 534 11.67 6.43 -0.41
CA VAL A 534 12.83 5.60 -0.80
C VAL A 534 12.81 4.29 -0.02
N GLY A 535 13.54 3.29 -0.50
CA GLY A 535 13.77 2.06 0.23
C GLY A 535 14.83 2.23 1.32
N ARG A 536 14.51 1.97 2.58
CA ARG A 536 15.47 1.82 3.68
C ARG A 536 15.78 0.34 3.89
N TYR A 537 17.00 -0.07 3.55
CA TYR A 537 17.51 -1.40 3.84
C TYR A 537 18.33 -1.38 5.14
N GLN A 538 17.92 -2.20 6.10
CA GLN A 538 18.65 -2.44 7.34
C GLN A 538 19.53 -3.68 7.14
N ASP A 539 20.84 -3.46 7.04
CA ASP A 539 21.84 -4.51 6.82
C ASP A 539 22.28 -5.12 8.16
N PRO A 540 22.14 -6.45 8.36
CA PRO A 540 22.35 -7.06 9.67
C PRO A 540 23.84 -7.18 10.04
N LEU A 541 24.07 -7.57 11.29
CA LEU A 541 25.40 -7.83 11.85
C LEU A 541 26.04 -9.12 11.32
N ASP A 542 26.24 -9.22 10.01
CA ASP A 542 26.96 -10.30 9.36
C ASP A 542 27.81 -9.81 8.17
N GLU A 543 28.43 -10.73 7.43
CA GLU A 543 29.33 -10.39 6.32
C GLU A 543 28.67 -10.49 4.92
N TRP A 544 27.50 -11.12 4.80
CA TRP A 544 26.99 -11.58 3.50
C TRP A 544 25.47 -11.49 3.35
N SER A 545 24.80 -10.70 4.18
CA SER A 545 23.42 -10.34 3.93
C SER A 545 23.28 -9.47 2.69
N ALA A 546 22.12 -9.58 2.07
CA ALA A 546 21.87 -8.97 0.79
C ALA A 546 20.40 -8.61 0.60
N LEU A 547 20.17 -7.70 -0.33
CA LEU A 547 18.86 -7.41 -0.89
C LEU A 547 18.74 -8.04 -2.28
N GLY A 548 17.76 -8.92 -2.47
CA GLY A 548 17.50 -9.61 -3.73
C GLY A 548 16.29 -9.05 -4.48
N PHE A 549 16.44 -8.80 -5.78
CA PHE A 549 15.37 -8.43 -6.70
C PHE A 549 15.08 -9.60 -7.65
N GLU A 550 13.84 -10.07 -7.67
CA GLU A 550 13.42 -11.29 -8.37
C GLU A 550 12.58 -10.96 -9.61
N SER A 551 12.97 -11.46 -10.79
CA SER A 551 12.18 -11.24 -12.02
C SER A 551 10.96 -12.16 -12.15
N GLY A 552 10.85 -13.20 -11.32
CA GLY A 552 9.86 -14.29 -11.47
C GLY A 552 10.07 -15.19 -12.72
N GLY A 553 11.03 -14.86 -13.56
CA GLY A 553 11.51 -15.61 -14.74
C GLY A 553 12.99 -15.30 -14.99
N SER A 554 13.46 -15.37 -16.24
CA SER A 554 14.81 -14.91 -16.62
C SER A 554 14.81 -13.47 -17.11
N TRP A 555 15.83 -12.69 -16.75
CA TRP A 555 16.06 -11.33 -17.27
C TRP A 555 16.40 -11.34 -18.76
N ASP A 556 15.78 -10.47 -19.56
CA ASP A 556 16.19 -10.25 -20.95
C ASP A 556 17.26 -9.15 -21.06
N LEU A 557 18.51 -9.53 -20.90
CA LEU A 557 19.63 -8.59 -20.94
C LEU A 557 20.13 -8.28 -22.36
N ALA A 558 19.32 -8.51 -23.41
CA ALA A 558 19.76 -8.27 -24.78
C ALA A 558 19.98 -6.79 -25.12
N VAL A 559 19.17 -5.90 -24.54
CA VAL A 559 19.23 -4.44 -24.77
C VAL A 559 19.46 -3.67 -23.47
N PHE A 560 18.66 -3.93 -22.43
CA PHE A 560 18.81 -3.28 -21.13
C PHE A 560 19.65 -4.15 -20.20
N ASN A 561 20.97 -4.02 -20.31
CA ASN A 561 21.95 -4.84 -19.60
C ASN A 561 22.82 -4.06 -18.62
N GLN A 562 22.48 -2.81 -18.34
CA GLN A 562 23.14 -1.99 -17.35
C GLN A 562 22.27 -1.97 -16.10
N PHE A 563 22.59 -2.76 -15.08
CA PHE A 563 21.88 -2.65 -13.80
C PHE A 563 22.24 -1.33 -13.14
N ASN A 564 21.25 -0.51 -12.79
CA ASN A 564 21.45 0.74 -12.10
C ASN A 564 20.61 0.81 -10.83
N ILE A 565 21.25 1.34 -9.78
CA ILE A 565 20.64 1.56 -8.47
C ILE A 565 21.19 2.87 -7.91
N LYS A 566 20.33 3.70 -7.33
CA LYS A 566 20.76 4.89 -6.60
C LYS A 566 20.86 4.53 -5.13
N ILE A 567 22.00 4.80 -4.51
CA ILE A 567 22.25 4.45 -3.10
C ILE A 567 22.73 5.70 -2.36
N TRP A 568 22.10 5.97 -1.23
CA TRP A 568 22.62 6.85 -0.18
C TRP A 568 23.18 5.96 0.93
N SER A 569 24.43 6.19 1.29
CA SER A 569 25.08 5.42 2.35
C SER A 569 25.77 6.34 3.37
N PRO A 570 25.63 6.08 4.67
CA PRO A 570 26.36 6.80 5.71
C PRO A 570 27.84 6.37 5.78
N LEU A 571 28.24 5.29 5.10
CA LEU A 571 29.55 4.65 5.27
C LEU A 571 30.25 4.41 3.94
N ALA A 572 31.58 4.48 3.96
CA ALA A 572 32.40 4.06 2.83
C ALA A 572 32.64 2.55 2.94
N VAL A 573 31.94 1.79 2.11
CA VAL A 573 31.85 0.32 2.18
C VAL A 573 31.92 -0.33 0.81
N PRO A 574 32.31 -1.60 0.70
CA PRO A 574 32.22 -2.33 -0.56
C PRO A 574 30.76 -2.69 -0.87
N LEU A 575 30.40 -2.67 -2.15
CA LEU A 575 29.16 -3.21 -2.69
C LEU A 575 29.49 -4.41 -3.58
N LEU A 576 28.74 -5.49 -3.45
CA LEU A 576 28.78 -6.59 -4.41
C LEU A 576 27.42 -6.70 -5.12
N PHE A 577 27.46 -6.59 -6.44
CA PHE A 577 26.35 -6.88 -7.32
C PHE A 577 26.50 -8.29 -7.87
N LYS A 578 25.47 -9.12 -7.68
CA LYS A 578 25.50 -10.51 -8.07
C LYS A 578 24.30 -10.86 -8.95
N LEU A 579 24.56 -11.15 -10.22
CA LEU A 579 23.57 -11.64 -11.17
C LEU A 579 23.57 -13.17 -11.13
N GLU A 580 22.45 -13.79 -10.79
CA GLU A 580 22.35 -15.24 -10.60
C GLU A 580 20.92 -15.77 -10.80
N GLY A 581 20.69 -17.04 -10.47
CA GLY A 581 19.45 -17.75 -10.82
C GLY A 581 19.53 -18.42 -12.20
N GLY A 582 18.54 -19.26 -12.53
CA GLY A 582 18.57 -20.05 -13.77
C GLY A 582 19.60 -21.18 -13.78
N THR A 583 20.08 -21.55 -14.97
CA THR A 583 21.12 -22.57 -15.17
C THR A 583 22.51 -21.99 -15.43
N SER A 584 22.59 -20.69 -15.71
CA SER A 584 23.83 -19.97 -15.98
C SER A 584 24.64 -19.74 -14.69
N PRO A 585 25.98 -19.73 -14.77
CA PRO A 585 26.82 -19.44 -13.60
C PRO A 585 26.57 -18.03 -13.05
N ALA A 586 26.67 -17.86 -11.73
CA ALA A 586 26.57 -16.53 -11.12
C ALA A 586 27.71 -15.61 -11.58
N VAL A 587 27.40 -14.32 -11.72
CA VAL A 587 28.32 -13.25 -12.07
C VAL A 587 28.39 -12.27 -10.91
N GLU A 588 29.60 -11.88 -10.51
CA GLU A 588 29.86 -11.02 -9.36
C GLU A 588 30.67 -9.80 -9.79
N VAL A 589 30.18 -8.60 -9.48
CA VAL A 589 30.85 -7.33 -9.74
C VAL A 589 30.96 -6.52 -8.46
N TRP A 590 32.18 -6.17 -8.09
CA TRP A 590 32.47 -5.35 -6.91
C TRP A 590 32.59 -3.87 -7.28
N MET A 591 32.01 -3.02 -6.43
CA MET A 591 32.18 -1.56 -6.44
C MET A 591 32.43 -1.08 -5.02
N ASP A 592 32.86 0.18 -4.86
CA ASP A 592 33.03 0.81 -3.56
C ASP A 592 32.12 2.05 -3.45
N VAL A 593 31.49 2.22 -2.30
CA VAL A 593 30.90 3.50 -1.90
C VAL A 593 32.05 4.44 -1.54
N ALA A 594 32.42 5.31 -2.47
CA ALA A 594 33.51 6.28 -2.26
C ALA A 594 33.04 7.59 -1.61
N GLU A 595 31.75 7.90 -1.74
CA GLU A 595 31.15 9.14 -1.27
C GLU A 595 29.98 8.82 -0.35
N THR A 596 30.03 9.34 0.88
CA THR A 596 29.04 9.07 1.92
C THR A 596 28.10 10.26 2.13
N GLU A 597 26.97 10.02 2.78
CA GLU A 597 25.97 11.04 3.15
C GLU A 597 25.43 11.84 1.96
N LYS A 598 25.32 11.19 0.79
CA LYS A 598 24.63 11.71 -0.39
C LYS A 598 24.23 10.58 -1.34
N TRP A 599 23.30 10.89 -2.23
CA TRP A 599 22.85 9.99 -3.29
C TRP A 599 23.89 9.81 -4.40
N VAL A 600 24.17 8.56 -4.76
CA VAL A 600 25.08 8.19 -5.85
C VAL A 600 24.45 7.11 -6.73
N ASP A 601 24.55 7.27 -8.05
CA ASP A 601 24.17 6.26 -9.03
C ASP A 601 25.29 5.22 -9.19
N TYR A 602 24.96 3.94 -8.95
CA TYR A 602 25.83 2.80 -9.24
C TYR A 602 25.30 2.11 -10.48
N THR A 603 26.17 1.84 -11.45
CA THR A 603 25.82 1.15 -12.68
C THR A 603 26.79 0.01 -12.94
N VAL A 604 26.24 -1.18 -13.19
CA VAL A 604 26.99 -2.41 -13.48
C VAL A 604 26.64 -2.91 -14.87
N ASP A 605 27.68 -3.16 -15.67
CA ASP A 605 27.56 -3.68 -17.03
C ASP A 605 27.49 -5.22 -17.03
N PHE A 606 26.36 -5.77 -17.46
CA PHE A 606 26.14 -7.20 -17.65
C PHE A 606 26.00 -7.57 -19.14
N SER A 607 26.45 -6.73 -20.07
CA SER A 607 26.30 -6.96 -21.52
C SER A 607 26.94 -8.24 -22.03
N ASP A 608 28.03 -8.71 -21.41
CA ASP A 608 28.67 -10.00 -21.73
C ASP A 608 27.79 -11.22 -21.40
N HIS A 609 26.72 -11.02 -20.62
CA HIS A 609 25.78 -12.04 -20.15
C HIS A 609 24.38 -11.91 -20.77
N ALA A 610 24.25 -11.11 -21.84
CA ALA A 610 22.99 -10.84 -22.53
C ALA A 610 22.17 -12.07 -22.99
N GLY A 611 22.82 -13.21 -23.19
CA GLY A 611 22.21 -14.46 -23.65
C GLY A 611 22.07 -15.54 -22.57
N GLU A 612 22.29 -15.19 -21.31
CA GLU A 612 22.21 -16.10 -20.16
C GLU A 612 20.81 -16.06 -19.51
N ASP A 613 20.49 -17.05 -18.68
CA ASP A 613 19.13 -17.28 -18.13
C ASP A 613 19.00 -16.90 -16.64
N HIS A 614 19.76 -15.89 -16.19
CA HIS A 614 19.72 -15.40 -14.81
C HIS A 614 18.35 -14.85 -14.43
N ALA A 615 17.94 -15.06 -13.19
CA ALA A 615 16.59 -14.78 -12.69
C ALA A 615 16.54 -13.79 -11.51
N ARG A 616 17.69 -13.37 -10.99
CA ARG A 616 17.76 -12.43 -9.87
C ARG A 616 19.03 -11.59 -9.90
N ILE A 617 18.90 -10.35 -9.43
CA ILE A 617 20.02 -9.47 -9.12
C ILE A 617 20.04 -9.26 -7.60
N VAL A 618 21.20 -9.52 -6.98
CA VAL A 618 21.37 -9.49 -5.53
C VAL A 618 22.44 -8.46 -5.20
N VAL A 619 22.15 -7.56 -4.28
CA VAL A 619 23.04 -6.49 -3.84
C VAL A 619 23.44 -6.74 -2.39
N PHE A 620 24.73 -6.97 -2.16
CA PHE A 620 25.32 -7.07 -0.84
C PHE A 620 25.87 -5.70 -0.46
N PHE A 621 25.23 -5.07 0.50
CA PHE A 621 25.76 -3.86 1.13
C PHE A 621 26.86 -4.29 2.10
N ASN A 622 27.95 -3.51 2.17
CA ASN A 622 29.10 -3.83 3.01
C ASN A 622 29.71 -5.24 2.81
N GLY A 623 29.61 -5.78 1.59
CA GLY A 623 29.90 -7.18 1.30
C GLY A 623 31.27 -7.65 1.80
N GLY A 624 31.28 -8.74 2.56
CA GLY A 624 32.48 -9.36 3.13
C GLY A 624 33.09 -8.60 4.32
N GLN A 625 32.39 -7.62 4.88
CA GLN A 625 32.78 -6.93 6.12
C GLN A 625 31.78 -7.24 7.22
N LEU A 626 32.27 -7.45 8.44
CA LEU A 626 31.41 -7.58 9.63
C LEU A 626 31.26 -6.20 10.29
N PRO A 627 30.07 -5.57 10.26
CA PRO A 627 29.89 -4.26 10.88
C PRO A 627 29.80 -4.37 12.41
N ALA A 628 29.99 -3.24 13.10
CA ALA A 628 29.96 -3.17 14.56
C ALA A 628 28.53 -3.00 15.12
N GLU A 629 27.66 -2.40 14.32
CA GLU A 629 26.24 -2.15 14.53
C GLU A 629 25.54 -2.47 13.19
N GLU A 630 24.22 -2.55 13.15
CA GLU A 630 23.53 -2.70 11.86
C GLU A 630 23.67 -1.41 11.04
N ASP A 631 23.97 -1.56 9.76
CA ASP A 631 24.14 -0.44 8.84
C ASP A 631 22.82 -0.13 8.14
N LEU A 632 22.56 1.16 7.89
CA LEU A 632 21.37 1.63 7.19
C LEU A 632 21.77 2.20 5.84
N TYR A 633 21.14 1.69 4.78
CA TYR A 633 21.31 2.18 3.42
C TYR A 633 19.94 2.63 2.89
N PHE A 634 19.92 3.74 2.15
CA PHE A 634 18.74 4.15 1.42
C PHE A 634 18.95 3.93 -0.07
N ILE A 635 17.92 3.42 -0.72
CA ILE A 635 17.96 2.85 -2.06
C ILE A 635 16.82 3.47 -2.84
N ASP A 636 17.08 3.81 -4.09
CA ASP A 636 16.08 4.37 -4.96
C ASP A 636 16.40 4.12 -6.45
N ASN A 637 15.42 4.34 -7.32
CA ASN A 637 15.57 4.37 -8.77
C ASN A 637 16.25 3.11 -9.34
N VAL A 638 15.85 1.93 -8.86
CA VAL A 638 16.37 0.63 -9.27
C VAL A 638 15.85 0.28 -10.65
N GLN A 639 16.73 0.07 -11.63
CA GLN A 639 16.30 -0.12 -13.02
C GLN A 639 17.37 -0.81 -13.89
N TRP A 640 16.92 -1.44 -14.97
CA TRP A 640 17.75 -1.85 -16.10
C TRP A 640 17.86 -0.71 -17.12
N LYS A 641 19.06 -0.17 -17.27
CA LYS A 641 19.41 0.78 -18.33
C LYS A 641 20.00 0.03 -19.52
N ARG A 642 20.02 0.70 -20.67
CA ARG A 642 20.71 0.24 -21.88
C ARG A 642 22.06 0.90 -22.02
N ILE A 643 22.95 0.27 -22.78
CA ILE A 643 24.15 0.94 -23.28
C ILE A 643 23.79 2.06 -24.27
N ASN A 644 24.78 2.93 -24.50
CA ASN A 644 24.70 4.01 -25.49
C ASN A 644 24.27 3.49 -26.86
N TYR A 645 23.51 4.30 -27.59
CA TYR A 645 23.09 3.96 -28.94
C TYR A 645 24.29 4.01 -29.89
N ALA A 646 24.58 2.88 -30.53
CA ALA A 646 25.59 2.74 -31.58
C ALA A 646 25.06 2.05 -32.86
N GLY A 647 23.75 1.81 -32.93
CA GLY A 647 23.08 1.06 -34.01
C GLY A 647 21.64 1.51 -34.21
N CYS A 648 20.67 0.60 -34.10
CA CYS A 648 19.25 0.94 -34.17
C CYS A 648 18.85 1.82 -32.97
N VAL A 649 18.25 2.97 -33.27
CA VAL A 649 17.81 4.00 -32.32
C VAL A 649 16.29 3.96 -32.15
N ASN A 650 15.56 3.85 -33.25
CA ASN A 650 14.10 3.81 -33.25
C ASN A 650 13.58 3.03 -34.47
N ASP A 651 12.75 2.01 -34.27
CA ASP A 651 12.05 1.26 -35.32
C ASP A 651 10.53 1.14 -35.07
N HIS A 652 10.04 1.69 -33.95
CA HIS A 652 8.62 1.68 -33.59
C HIS A 652 7.95 0.30 -33.40
N GLU A 653 8.70 -0.80 -33.42
CA GLU A 653 8.12 -2.15 -33.40
C GLU A 653 7.98 -2.73 -31.99
N THR A 654 8.95 -2.50 -31.12
CA THR A 654 8.98 -3.06 -29.75
C THR A 654 9.35 -2.01 -28.71
N PHE A 655 9.05 -2.28 -27.45
CA PHE A 655 9.47 -1.40 -26.34
C PHE A 655 10.99 -1.13 -26.35
N ASN A 656 11.81 -2.14 -26.65
CA ASN A 656 13.27 -2.04 -26.64
C ASN A 656 13.83 -1.11 -27.74
N SER A 657 13.04 -0.88 -28.79
CA SER A 657 13.45 -0.21 -30.02
C SER A 657 12.53 0.95 -30.39
N THR A 658 11.61 1.36 -29.51
CA THR A 658 10.71 2.50 -29.74
C THR A 658 11.04 3.66 -28.82
N ILE A 659 11.22 4.84 -29.38
CA ILE A 659 11.24 6.09 -28.61
C ILE A 659 9.80 6.63 -28.58
N GLY A 660 9.08 6.35 -27.48
CA GLY A 660 7.65 6.66 -27.36
C GLY A 660 7.31 8.04 -26.78
N ASN A 661 8.30 8.82 -26.38
CA ASN A 661 8.15 10.07 -25.62
C ASN A 661 8.43 11.34 -26.44
N PHE A 662 8.24 11.30 -27.77
CA PHE A 662 8.37 12.49 -28.61
C PHE A 662 7.27 13.51 -28.30
N GLN A 663 7.67 14.74 -27.96
CA GLN A 663 6.80 15.87 -27.69
C GLN A 663 6.88 16.91 -28.81
N TYR A 664 5.74 17.42 -29.26
CA TYR A 664 5.70 18.50 -30.23
C TYR A 664 6.23 19.81 -29.63
N PHE A 665 6.65 20.72 -30.49
CA PHE A 665 6.89 22.10 -30.13
C PHE A 665 6.63 23.02 -31.31
N ALA A 666 6.10 24.20 -31.00
CA ALA A 666 5.73 25.24 -31.96
C ALA A 666 4.82 24.73 -33.09
N ASN A 667 4.01 23.68 -32.84
CA ASN A 667 3.20 22.99 -33.86
C ASN A 667 1.71 23.38 -33.78
N GLY A 668 1.43 24.64 -33.42
CA GLY A 668 0.11 25.26 -33.55
C GLY A 668 -0.99 24.51 -32.82
N HIS A 669 -2.16 24.37 -33.45
CA HIS A 669 -3.32 23.73 -32.84
C HIS A 669 -3.12 22.23 -32.56
N ILE A 670 -2.29 21.52 -33.33
CA ILE A 670 -2.01 20.09 -33.09
C ILE A 670 -1.33 19.89 -31.74
N GLU A 671 -0.33 20.72 -31.40
CA GLU A 671 0.33 20.70 -30.08
C GLU A 671 -0.64 21.00 -28.94
N ALA A 672 -1.58 21.91 -29.16
CA ALA A 672 -2.58 22.30 -28.16
C ALA A 672 -3.64 21.21 -27.92
N GLU A 673 -3.93 20.39 -28.92
CA GLU A 673 -4.85 19.25 -28.82
C GLU A 673 -4.18 18.01 -28.23
N ASP A 674 -2.98 17.67 -28.72
CA ASP A 674 -2.16 16.55 -28.24
C ASP A 674 -0.68 16.86 -28.48
N ASN A 675 0.04 17.08 -27.39
CA ASN A 675 1.46 17.41 -27.46
C ASN A 675 2.37 16.20 -27.75
N ARG A 676 1.85 15.02 -28.12
CA ARG A 676 2.66 13.84 -28.41
C ARG A 676 2.59 13.39 -29.86
N LEU A 677 3.75 13.02 -30.39
CA LEU A 677 3.86 12.36 -31.69
C LEU A 677 3.28 10.95 -31.61
N LYS A 678 2.59 10.51 -32.67
CA LYS A 678 1.87 9.23 -32.68
C LYS A 678 2.68 8.13 -33.36
N VAL A 679 2.69 6.94 -32.77
CA VAL A 679 3.10 5.70 -33.45
C VAL A 679 1.84 5.04 -34.01
N VAL A 680 1.82 4.77 -35.31
CA VAL A 680 0.63 4.30 -36.04
C VAL A 680 0.96 3.06 -36.88
N ASP A 681 -0.07 2.36 -37.36
CA ASP A 681 0.11 1.32 -38.38
C ASP A 681 0.79 1.91 -39.62
N ASN A 682 1.79 1.20 -40.15
CA ASN A 682 2.49 1.62 -41.36
C ASN A 682 1.48 1.78 -42.51
N PRO A 683 1.29 2.98 -43.07
CA PRO A 683 0.31 3.22 -44.13
C PRO A 683 0.73 2.61 -45.48
N ASN A 684 2.01 2.23 -45.63
CA ASN A 684 2.57 1.64 -46.83
C ASN A 684 3.64 0.59 -46.49
N PRO A 685 3.26 -0.60 -45.96
CA PRO A 685 4.20 -1.65 -45.55
C PRO A 685 4.71 -2.41 -46.78
N SER A 686 5.59 -1.78 -47.56
CA SER A 686 6.16 -2.35 -48.77
C SER A 686 7.50 -1.71 -49.17
N GLY A 687 8.23 -2.38 -50.06
CA GLY A 687 9.47 -1.84 -50.62
C GLY A 687 10.61 -1.88 -49.61
N ILE A 688 11.23 -0.72 -49.34
CA ILE A 688 12.33 -0.61 -48.37
C ILE A 688 11.85 -0.56 -46.92
N ASN A 689 10.56 -0.33 -46.68
CA ASN A 689 9.98 -0.34 -45.34
C ASN A 689 8.75 -1.26 -45.29
N ASP A 690 8.95 -2.48 -44.82
CA ASP A 690 7.90 -3.49 -44.60
C ASP A 690 7.52 -3.65 -43.11
N SER A 691 7.88 -2.67 -42.28
CA SER A 691 7.55 -2.60 -40.85
C SER A 691 6.03 -2.56 -40.59
N GLY A 692 5.63 -2.94 -39.38
CA GLY A 692 4.24 -2.91 -38.94
C GLY A 692 3.81 -1.53 -38.44
N LYS A 693 4.73 -0.79 -37.82
CA LYS A 693 4.50 0.49 -37.15
C LYS A 693 5.48 1.55 -37.62
N VAL A 694 5.05 2.80 -37.59
CA VAL A 694 5.87 3.98 -37.98
C VAL A 694 5.54 5.18 -37.11
N GLY A 695 6.47 6.13 -37.01
CA GLY A 695 6.19 7.44 -36.43
C GLY A 695 5.40 8.32 -37.41
N GLN A 696 4.31 8.93 -36.95
CA GLN A 696 3.49 9.89 -37.70
C GLN A 696 3.69 11.31 -37.16
N PHE A 697 4.15 12.21 -38.01
CA PHE A 697 4.23 13.64 -37.72
C PHE A 697 3.18 14.39 -38.54
N THR A 698 2.32 15.16 -37.89
CA THR A 698 1.38 16.07 -38.58
C THR A 698 1.80 17.52 -38.35
N LYS A 699 2.25 18.18 -39.41
CA LYS A 699 2.58 19.60 -39.38
C LYS A 699 1.31 20.43 -39.47
N ALA A 700 1.05 21.24 -38.46
CA ALA A 700 -0.13 22.09 -38.42
C ALA A 700 -0.02 23.23 -39.43
N ASN A 701 -1.14 23.59 -40.07
CA ASN A 701 -1.23 24.72 -40.99
C ASN A 701 -0.98 26.09 -40.33
N ASP A 702 -1.08 26.16 -39.00
CA ASP A 702 -0.76 27.31 -38.16
C ASP A 702 0.53 27.12 -37.34
N GLY A 703 1.28 26.05 -37.60
CA GLY A 703 2.57 25.76 -36.97
C GLY A 703 3.70 26.68 -37.44
N ALA A 704 4.75 26.81 -36.62
CA ALA A 704 5.92 27.58 -36.99
C ALA A 704 6.76 26.89 -38.08
N THR A 705 7.60 27.65 -38.79
CA THR A 705 8.51 27.11 -39.82
C THR A 705 9.58 26.17 -39.26
N PHE A 706 9.75 26.18 -37.93
CA PHE A 706 10.65 25.30 -37.17
C PHE A 706 9.89 24.35 -36.25
N ALA A 707 8.58 24.16 -36.45
CA ALA A 707 7.81 23.16 -35.72
C ALA A 707 8.44 21.77 -35.86
N GLY A 708 8.53 21.04 -34.75
CA GLY A 708 9.19 19.75 -34.70
C GLY A 708 8.72 18.93 -33.51
N ALA A 709 9.43 17.83 -33.26
CA ALA A 709 9.24 17.03 -32.06
C ALA A 709 10.59 16.62 -31.46
N PHE A 710 10.70 16.58 -30.14
CA PHE A 710 11.91 16.15 -29.44
C PHE A 710 11.62 15.03 -28.44
N ALA A 711 12.61 14.18 -28.17
CA ALA A 711 12.54 13.11 -27.19
C ALA A 711 13.84 13.04 -26.39
N ALA A 712 13.71 12.89 -25.08
CA ALA A 712 14.83 12.46 -24.23
C ALA A 712 15.07 10.96 -24.44
N LEU A 713 16.34 10.58 -24.61
CA LEU A 713 16.74 9.20 -24.90
C LEU A 713 17.04 8.44 -23.61
N GLY A 714 16.71 7.14 -23.60
CA GLY A 714 17.03 6.25 -22.46
C GLY A 714 18.52 5.95 -22.27
N ALA A 715 19.35 6.33 -23.24
CA ALA A 715 20.81 6.39 -23.19
C ALA A 715 21.30 7.39 -24.26
N PRO A 716 22.51 7.95 -24.16
CA PRO A 716 22.98 8.87 -25.18
C PRO A 716 23.30 8.15 -26.51
N ILE A 717 23.17 8.88 -27.61
CA ILE A 717 23.78 8.52 -28.89
C ILE A 717 25.27 8.79 -28.79
N GLU A 718 26.08 7.76 -29.06
CA GLU A 718 27.55 7.85 -29.07
C GLU A 718 28.07 7.65 -30.50
N PHE A 719 28.81 8.64 -31.00
CA PHE A 719 29.34 8.61 -32.36
C PHE A 719 30.74 7.99 -32.41
N GLY A 720 30.81 6.66 -32.35
CA GLY A 720 32.04 5.89 -32.61
C GLY A 720 32.11 5.38 -34.06
N GLY A 721 33.20 5.66 -34.78
CA GLY A 721 33.42 5.08 -36.11
C GLY A 721 32.64 5.77 -37.25
N ASN A 722 31.62 5.10 -37.82
CA ASN A 722 30.81 5.65 -38.91
C ASN A 722 29.71 6.59 -38.36
N LYS A 723 29.91 7.90 -38.49
CA LYS A 723 29.05 8.94 -37.89
C LYS A 723 27.90 9.37 -38.79
N THR A 724 27.26 8.42 -39.45
CA THR A 724 26.05 8.70 -40.21
C THR A 724 24.81 8.27 -39.44
N ILE A 725 23.70 8.99 -39.55
CA ILE A 725 22.38 8.46 -39.18
C ILE A 725 21.57 8.26 -40.46
N ARG A 726 20.89 7.13 -40.57
CA ARG A 726 19.92 6.84 -41.63
C ARG A 726 18.51 6.84 -41.05
N ALA A 727 17.55 7.24 -41.88
CA ALA A 727 16.13 7.19 -41.56
C ALA A 727 15.32 6.95 -42.82
N LYS A 728 14.25 6.17 -42.70
CA LYS A 728 13.26 6.03 -43.77
C LYS A 728 12.18 7.07 -43.57
N VAL A 729 11.79 7.76 -44.64
CA VAL A 729 10.73 8.77 -44.61
C VAL A 729 9.72 8.52 -45.72
N LEU A 730 8.46 8.88 -45.45
CA LEU A 730 7.36 8.85 -46.39
C LEU A 730 6.62 10.18 -46.31
N MET A 731 6.72 10.97 -47.39
CA MET A 731 6.09 12.29 -47.52
C MET A 731 5.23 12.34 -48.78
N ASP A 732 4.12 13.07 -48.75
CA ASP A 732 3.22 13.25 -49.90
C ASP A 732 3.65 14.41 -50.84
N HIS A 733 4.78 15.04 -50.54
CA HIS A 733 5.33 16.19 -51.26
C HIS A 733 6.87 16.24 -51.17
N ILE A 734 7.49 17.15 -51.92
CA ILE A 734 8.94 17.43 -51.84
C ILE A 734 9.17 18.55 -50.82
N GLY A 735 10.01 18.26 -49.84
CA GLY A 735 10.35 19.12 -48.71
C GLY A 735 11.71 18.74 -48.14
N ASN A 736 11.80 18.68 -46.81
CA ASN A 736 12.99 18.15 -46.14
C ASN A 736 12.65 17.43 -44.83
N PHE A 737 13.50 16.47 -44.46
CA PHE A 737 13.51 15.90 -43.12
C PHE A 737 14.80 16.33 -42.43
N ALA A 738 14.67 16.90 -41.24
CA ALA A 738 15.82 17.32 -40.46
C ALA A 738 15.89 16.56 -39.14
N MET A 739 17.12 16.28 -38.73
CA MET A 739 17.44 15.69 -37.44
C MET A 739 18.39 16.60 -36.68
N LYS A 740 18.20 16.63 -35.37
CA LYS A 740 19.09 17.32 -34.46
C LYS A 740 19.40 16.45 -33.24
N VAL A 741 20.68 16.36 -32.93
CA VAL A 741 21.19 15.73 -31.71
C VAL A 741 21.67 16.82 -30.77
N GLU A 742 21.21 16.79 -29.53
CA GLU A 742 21.45 17.86 -28.57
C GLU A 742 21.56 17.39 -27.12
N ALA A 743 21.84 18.34 -26.21
CA ALA A 743 22.03 18.10 -24.79
C ALA A 743 23.12 17.06 -24.52
N SER A 744 24.32 17.29 -25.07
CA SER A 744 25.42 16.35 -24.89
C SER A 744 25.92 16.31 -23.45
N ALA A 745 26.05 15.11 -22.87
CA ALA A 745 26.59 14.87 -21.53
C ALA A 745 28.03 15.36 -21.39
N THR A 746 28.78 15.41 -22.49
CA THR A 746 30.17 15.86 -22.54
C THR A 746 30.31 17.35 -22.88
N GLY A 747 29.18 18.06 -23.04
CA GLY A 747 29.15 19.47 -23.43
C GLY A 747 29.46 19.73 -24.90
N ALA A 748 29.41 18.70 -25.76
CA ALA A 748 29.54 18.85 -27.20
C ALA A 748 28.41 19.73 -27.78
N ASP A 749 28.73 20.50 -28.83
CA ASP A 749 27.78 21.37 -29.50
C ASP A 749 26.63 20.56 -30.14
N ASN A 750 25.43 21.13 -30.12
CA ASN A 750 24.26 20.57 -30.80
C ASN A 750 24.50 20.56 -32.32
N ILE A 751 24.06 19.50 -33.01
CA ILE A 751 24.21 19.38 -34.47
C ILE A 751 22.82 19.19 -35.07
N GLU A 752 22.45 20.05 -36.03
CA GLU A 752 21.20 20.00 -36.79
C GLU A 752 21.51 19.85 -38.28
N LEU A 753 20.95 18.83 -38.91
CA LEU A 753 21.17 18.49 -40.30
C LEU A 753 19.82 18.31 -40.99
N SER A 754 19.65 18.93 -42.15
CA SER A 754 18.46 18.82 -42.99
C SER A 754 18.81 18.16 -44.33
N VAL A 755 18.04 17.16 -44.72
CA VAL A 755 18.21 16.43 -45.98
C VAL A 755 16.90 16.50 -46.77
N PRO A 756 16.92 16.98 -48.03
CA PRO A 756 15.71 17.01 -48.86
C PRO A 756 15.33 15.59 -49.30
N ASN A 757 14.03 15.27 -49.26
CA ASN A 757 13.52 14.08 -49.92
C ASN A 757 13.43 14.29 -51.44
N THR A 758 13.48 13.20 -52.20
CA THR A 758 13.40 13.19 -53.66
C THR A 758 12.19 12.41 -54.19
N LEU A 759 11.56 11.59 -53.34
CA LEU A 759 10.37 10.80 -53.67
C LEU A 759 9.10 11.36 -53.01
N VAL A 760 7.95 11.06 -53.61
CA VAL A 760 6.61 11.47 -53.15
C VAL A 760 5.71 10.25 -53.08
N ASN A 761 5.02 10.06 -51.97
CA ASN A 761 4.15 8.92 -51.67
C ASN A 761 4.86 7.55 -51.75
N GLU A 762 6.19 7.54 -51.63
CA GLU A 762 7.03 6.35 -51.60
C GLU A 762 8.06 6.48 -50.48
N TRP A 763 8.43 5.36 -49.85
CA TRP A 763 9.48 5.34 -48.83
C TRP A 763 10.85 5.65 -49.45
N GLU A 764 11.60 6.53 -48.80
CA GLU A 764 12.98 6.88 -49.16
C GLU A 764 13.89 6.79 -47.93
N GLU A 765 15.09 6.25 -48.06
CA GLU A 765 16.11 6.29 -47.00
C GLU A 765 16.98 7.54 -47.17
N LEU A 766 16.98 8.41 -46.16
CA LEU A 766 17.82 9.60 -46.07
C LEU A 766 19.03 9.32 -45.18
N THR A 767 20.17 9.94 -45.50
CA THR A 767 21.42 9.80 -44.74
C THR A 767 21.93 11.17 -44.27
N PHE A 768 22.19 11.28 -42.98
CA PHE A 768 22.68 12.46 -42.28
C PHE A 768 24.14 12.25 -41.88
N ASP A 769 25.02 13.20 -42.21
CA ASP A 769 26.46 13.12 -41.94
C ASP A 769 26.84 13.91 -40.68
N PHE A 770 26.96 13.22 -39.55
CA PHE A 770 27.39 13.77 -38.26
C PHE A 770 28.91 13.67 -38.05
N SER A 771 29.72 13.69 -39.13
CA SER A 771 31.19 13.63 -39.03
C SER A 771 31.81 14.74 -38.16
N ASP A 772 31.10 15.86 -37.98
CA ASP A 772 31.52 16.98 -37.13
C ASP A 772 31.33 16.72 -35.62
N ALA A 773 30.56 15.70 -35.23
CA ALA A 773 30.43 15.29 -33.82
C ALA A 773 31.78 14.77 -33.29
N PRO A 774 32.22 15.14 -32.07
CA PRO A 774 33.35 14.48 -31.41
C PRO A 774 33.15 12.97 -31.25
N ASP A 775 34.23 12.18 -31.24
CA ASP A 775 34.15 10.72 -31.07
C ASP A 775 33.56 10.31 -29.70
N ASP A 776 33.75 11.17 -28.69
CA ASP A 776 33.29 11.00 -27.31
C ASP A 776 31.99 11.78 -27.02
N ALA A 777 31.33 12.33 -28.04
CA ALA A 777 30.07 13.03 -27.85
C ALA A 777 28.95 12.06 -27.43
N GLN A 778 28.22 12.41 -26.38
CA GLN A 778 27.11 11.62 -25.84
C GLN A 778 25.83 12.44 -25.84
N TYR A 779 25.07 12.41 -26.94
CA TYR A 779 23.85 13.24 -27.11
C TYR A 779 22.63 12.59 -26.46
N GLN A 780 21.96 13.28 -25.54
CA GLN A 780 20.85 12.73 -24.75
C GLN A 780 19.46 13.06 -25.32
N THR A 781 19.38 13.92 -26.33
CA THR A 781 18.11 14.34 -26.93
C THR A 781 18.17 14.20 -28.44
N LEU A 782 17.11 13.63 -29.00
CA LEU A 782 16.86 13.55 -30.43
C LEU A 782 15.67 14.44 -30.79
N THR A 783 15.87 15.33 -31.76
CA THR A 783 14.85 16.25 -32.27
C THR A 783 14.69 16.03 -33.76
N ILE A 784 13.44 15.97 -34.24
CA ILE A 784 13.09 15.74 -35.64
C ILE A 784 12.20 16.85 -36.17
N PHE A 785 12.31 17.11 -37.47
CA PHE A 785 11.52 18.12 -38.16
C PHE A 785 11.10 17.60 -39.53
N PHE A 786 9.86 17.89 -39.89
CA PHE A 786 9.40 17.85 -41.27
C PHE A 786 9.27 19.28 -41.80
N ASP A 787 9.82 19.52 -42.98
CA ASP A 787 9.78 20.79 -43.70
C ASP A 787 10.40 21.96 -42.91
N LEU A 788 11.59 21.72 -42.34
CA LEU A 788 12.31 22.72 -41.58
C LEU A 788 12.60 23.96 -42.44
N ALA A 789 12.37 25.14 -41.87
CA ALA A 789 12.52 26.45 -42.51
C ALA A 789 11.62 26.65 -43.75
N MET A 790 10.51 25.92 -43.83
CA MET A 790 9.47 26.09 -44.84
C MET A 790 8.17 26.59 -44.19
N ASP A 791 7.44 27.46 -44.89
CA ASP A 791 6.13 27.93 -44.44
C ASP A 791 5.14 26.75 -44.36
N PRO A 792 4.26 26.70 -43.33
CA PRO A 792 3.25 25.67 -43.25
C PRO A 792 2.32 25.70 -44.48
N ALA A 793 1.83 24.52 -44.86
CA ALA A 793 0.85 24.42 -45.94
C ALA A 793 -0.51 25.01 -45.51
N ALA A 794 -1.42 25.20 -46.47
CA ALA A 794 -2.75 25.74 -46.18
C ALA A 794 -3.61 24.78 -45.34
N ASP A 795 -3.39 23.48 -45.51
CA ASP A 795 -4.00 22.38 -44.77
C ASP A 795 -2.91 21.64 -43.99
N ASP A 796 -3.28 20.90 -42.96
CA ASP A 796 -2.32 20.08 -42.19
C ASP A 796 -1.72 18.99 -43.06
N VAL A 797 -0.43 18.73 -42.85
CA VAL A 797 0.32 17.77 -43.66
C VAL A 797 0.88 16.67 -42.79
N THR A 798 0.50 15.43 -43.10
CA THR A 798 0.95 14.25 -42.39
C THR A 798 2.08 13.55 -43.14
N SER A 799 3.19 13.34 -42.46
CA SER A 799 4.36 12.61 -42.93
C SER A 799 4.74 11.51 -41.95
N TYR A 800 5.51 10.53 -42.43
CA TYR A 800 5.90 9.38 -41.63
C TYR A 800 7.40 9.16 -41.66
N TYR A 801 7.94 8.62 -40.57
CA TYR A 801 9.33 8.19 -40.48
C TYR A 801 9.44 6.83 -39.81
N ASP A 802 10.57 6.18 -40.06
CA ASP A 802 10.91 4.90 -39.46
C ASP A 802 12.42 4.65 -39.50
N ASP A 803 12.89 3.62 -38.79
CA ASP A 803 14.25 3.09 -38.80
C ASP A 803 15.36 4.14 -38.67
N PHE A 804 15.47 4.75 -37.48
CA PHE A 804 16.63 5.57 -37.14
C PHE A 804 17.81 4.68 -36.80
N VAL A 805 18.86 4.75 -37.61
CA VAL A 805 20.01 3.84 -37.52
C VAL A 805 21.34 4.57 -37.61
N ILE A 806 22.23 4.33 -36.66
CA ILE A 806 23.60 4.84 -36.66
C ILE A 806 24.49 3.94 -37.52
N GLY A 807 25.30 4.55 -38.38
CA GLY A 807 26.30 3.93 -39.24
C GLY A 807 25.75 2.79 -40.11
N ASP A 808 26.46 1.67 -40.05
CA ASP A 808 26.14 0.44 -40.78
C ASP A 808 25.22 -0.50 -39.95
N GLY A 809 24.61 0.00 -38.87
CA GLY A 809 23.66 -0.76 -38.06
C GLY A 809 22.41 -1.20 -38.85
N THR A 810 21.53 -1.95 -38.19
CA THR A 810 20.25 -2.40 -38.78
C THR A 810 19.15 -2.41 -37.73
N CYS A 811 17.92 -2.04 -38.12
CA CYS A 811 16.68 -2.33 -37.39
C CYS A 811 15.91 -3.47 -38.11
N PRO A 812 15.11 -4.29 -37.39
CA PRO A 812 14.98 -4.32 -35.94
C PRO A 812 16.17 -5.02 -35.27
N PHE A 813 16.32 -4.82 -33.95
CA PHE A 813 17.12 -5.73 -33.15
C PHE A 813 16.47 -7.12 -33.20
N MET A 814 17.22 -8.16 -33.55
CA MET A 814 16.78 -9.55 -33.47
C MET A 814 16.75 -9.99 -32.00
N THR A 815 15.85 -9.43 -31.20
CA THR A 815 15.67 -9.78 -29.78
C THR A 815 14.19 -10.02 -29.52
N THR A 816 13.85 -11.24 -29.14
CA THR A 816 12.46 -11.69 -28.91
C THR A 816 12.05 -11.64 -27.44
N GLY A 817 12.81 -10.96 -26.59
CA GLY A 817 12.48 -10.79 -25.17
C GLY A 817 11.95 -9.40 -24.87
N ILE A 818 11.06 -9.34 -23.89
CA ILE A 818 10.56 -8.11 -23.28
C ILE A 818 10.79 -8.31 -21.78
N PHE A 819 11.26 -7.28 -21.08
CA PHE A 819 11.18 -7.29 -19.62
C PHE A 819 9.71 -7.33 -19.22
N GLU A 820 9.28 -8.41 -18.59
CA GLU A 820 7.93 -8.51 -18.06
C GLU A 820 7.96 -8.14 -16.58
N PRO A 821 7.52 -6.92 -16.21
CA PRO A 821 7.42 -6.55 -14.81
C PRO A 821 6.31 -7.36 -14.13
N ILE A 822 6.51 -7.66 -12.85
CA ILE A 822 5.47 -8.21 -12.00
C ILE A 822 4.96 -7.06 -11.14
N LYS A 823 3.72 -6.63 -11.36
CA LYS A 823 3.11 -5.65 -10.46
C LYS A 823 2.97 -6.29 -9.09
N VAL A 824 3.65 -5.73 -8.10
CA VAL A 824 3.43 -6.07 -6.69
C VAL A 824 2.21 -5.26 -6.23
N GLU A 825 1.17 -5.97 -5.78
CA GLU A 825 -0.04 -5.37 -5.17
C GLU A 825 0.24 -4.87 -3.75
#